data_AF-A0A315V2P7-F1
#
_entry.id   AF-A0A315V2P7-F1
#
_cell.length_a   1.000
_cell.length_b   1.000
_cell.length_c   1.000
_cell.angle_alpha   90.00
_cell.angle_beta   90.00
_cell.angle_gamma   90.00
#
_symmetry.space_group_name_H-M   'P 1'
#
loop_
_entity.id
_entity.type
_entity.pdbx_description
1 polymer ?
#
loop_
_entity_poly.entity_id
_entity_poly.type
_entity_poly.pdbx_seq_one_letter_code
_entity_poly.pdbx_strand_id
1 'polypeptide(L)'
;MLSPTLRCCGSYPTRGREVPLLLTELWISYCSSSQPEPQCRGVKLIFILGQIKIMDALKGPVVPECIDKTLQTASSLAPLFVFLTSTLLAVGSAAADFLCTNRNFTEEEEEGRFTGLTQNWTLPCVEIPNMLAKDGAKLQKGGARKRRHPAEDGGRAEWKKTKNRGEEEKQGQKPLGDGGRKRLDALSVGYFRRVGERLSEGFEEEEEREMFVGNVLAEVKGKAGLVATDRTGSITLQRLLPLSGPDQVGEVLAELGGESGAGFKEVSCDRCGGHVVESALRQMSRWEEFSQKDPSKEDEDEEESAGVLESQVLSLSQVVKDNGSEFIGHVHGSHVVRTLLHVLAGCVGPPRTEAQPGAKEHRAAPQLTDFEIPTSFWYELKSLTETLMENIHLSVTDGAASAVFQTMLTVCHRKRPKLCKQLLKRTMEYLTSRGSAPGVSPLLVFLKDQASSRLIETIIQLSHKSLLRDLYKSHFKGSLVDLALHPIANFPVQRLTAALAEHKLFPKLFDELVQGVEAVLAAGHMGVIVQLAESCAEGGEKQDDMMRCLLNVSLPKGFVLLQMRRSSSSVMSALCRVSLQSFHCAEPGSRHVCCLPLFMSLLTYEVYYQTDATEGSTQKEVPLTSICYHGSRLVQALARFKERSHLLSSLRTLSPADLLTMASDPSGSHVLQALITTSSDKGRGKILKRLEGQYVQMACSRLGSRVLEAAWNSASVSQRQGIAQELVPSESKLRSDQFARHVWAKFGLSHFVHRRAHWQEIQTGESKKWKLFSDLLE
;
A
#
# COMPACT_ATOMS: atom_id res chain seq x y z
N MET A 1 22.12 -65.03 -23.60
CA MET A 1 22.34 -65.49 -24.99
C MET A 1 21.46 -64.67 -25.92
N LEU A 2 22.11 -64.00 -26.88
CA LEU A 2 21.64 -63.44 -28.16
C LEU A 2 20.45 -62.45 -28.23
N SER A 3 20.84 -61.19 -28.43
CA SER A 3 20.29 -60.10 -29.28
C SER A 3 19.92 -60.51 -30.74
N PRO A 4 19.47 -59.61 -31.66
CA PRO A 4 18.78 -58.29 -31.54
C PRO A 4 17.74 -57.93 -32.66
N THR A 5 17.08 -56.76 -32.49
CA THR A 5 16.69 -55.71 -33.49
C THR A 5 15.88 -55.99 -34.76
N LEU A 6 14.89 -55.12 -35.03
CA LEU A 6 14.74 -54.40 -36.31
C LEU A 6 13.82 -53.16 -36.22
N ARG A 7 14.21 -52.11 -36.96
CA ARG A 7 13.52 -50.82 -37.16
C ARG A 7 12.70 -50.82 -38.48
N CYS A 8 11.81 -49.82 -38.59
CA CYS A 8 11.54 -48.93 -39.73
C CYS A 8 10.20 -49.02 -40.52
N CYS A 9 9.70 -47.80 -40.80
CA CYS A 9 8.67 -47.34 -41.76
C CYS A 9 7.20 -47.64 -41.41
N GLY A 10 6.23 -46.72 -41.42
CA GLY A 10 6.14 -45.39 -42.03
C GLY A 10 5.07 -45.38 -43.13
N SER A 11 3.80 -45.16 -42.77
CA SER A 11 2.71 -44.84 -43.71
C SER A 11 1.49 -44.22 -43.01
N TYR A 12 1.02 -43.09 -43.52
CA TYR A 12 -0.21 -42.38 -43.13
C TYR A 12 -1.48 -43.17 -43.49
N PRO A 13 -2.61 -42.89 -42.81
CA PRO A 13 -3.76 -42.42 -43.58
C PRO A 13 -4.48 -41.20 -42.97
N THR A 14 -5.00 -40.41 -43.90
CA THR A 14 -5.92 -39.28 -43.77
C THR A 14 -7.26 -39.65 -43.11
N ARG A 15 -7.70 -38.90 -42.10
CA ARG A 15 -9.13 -38.66 -41.79
C ARG A 15 -9.33 -37.28 -41.17
N GLY A 16 -9.64 -36.31 -42.03
CA GLY A 16 -10.37 -35.10 -41.67
C GLY A 16 -11.78 -35.21 -42.27
N ARG A 17 -12.76 -34.62 -41.58
CA ARG A 17 -14.23 -34.69 -41.78
C ARG A 17 -14.91 -35.79 -40.96
N GLU A 18 -15.28 -35.46 -39.72
CA GLU A 18 -16.42 -36.08 -38.98
C GLU A 18 -16.72 -35.41 -37.63
N VAL A 19 -15.94 -34.40 -37.21
CA VAL A 19 -16.18 -33.66 -35.95
C VAL A 19 -17.41 -32.71 -35.94
N PRO A 20 -17.84 -32.08 -37.06
CA PRO A 20 -18.93 -31.08 -36.98
C PRO A 20 -20.33 -31.66 -36.74
N LEU A 21 -20.59 -32.92 -37.10
CA LEU A 21 -21.93 -33.51 -37.00
C LEU A 21 -22.26 -33.96 -35.56
N LEU A 22 -21.29 -34.51 -34.82
CA LEU A 22 -21.47 -34.97 -33.44
C LEU A 22 -21.81 -33.84 -32.45
N LEU A 23 -21.29 -32.63 -32.66
CA LEU A 23 -21.59 -31.48 -31.79
C LEU A 23 -22.97 -30.89 -32.04
N THR A 24 -23.54 -31.09 -33.23
CA THR A 24 -24.85 -30.53 -33.60
C THR A 24 -25.98 -31.40 -33.06
N GLU A 25 -25.82 -32.73 -33.07
CA GLU A 25 -26.81 -33.67 -32.49
C GLU A 25 -26.87 -33.60 -30.95
N LEU A 26 -25.73 -33.39 -30.28
CA LEU A 26 -25.67 -33.18 -28.83
C LEU A 26 -26.42 -31.91 -28.38
N TRP A 27 -26.48 -30.89 -29.23
CA TRP A 27 -27.18 -29.63 -28.92
C TRP A 27 -28.70 -29.74 -29.09
N ILE A 28 -29.17 -30.48 -30.11
CA ILE A 28 -30.62 -30.70 -30.36
C ILE A 28 -31.24 -31.61 -29.29
N SER A 29 -30.49 -32.62 -28.82
CA SER A 29 -30.94 -33.50 -27.72
C SER A 29 -31.05 -32.74 -26.39
N TYR A 30 -30.14 -31.80 -26.12
CA TYR A 30 -30.12 -31.03 -24.87
C TYR A 30 -31.22 -29.95 -24.80
N CYS A 31 -31.56 -29.31 -25.93
CA CYS A 31 -32.59 -28.25 -25.97
C CYS A 31 -34.03 -28.78 -25.84
N SER A 32 -34.24 -30.10 -25.84
CA SER A 32 -35.58 -30.71 -25.74
C SER A 32 -35.97 -31.10 -24.30
N SER A 33 -35.13 -30.82 -23.30
CA SER A 33 -35.41 -31.14 -21.90
C SER A 33 -35.68 -29.89 -21.06
N SER A 34 -36.93 -29.69 -20.68
CA SER A 34 -37.39 -28.65 -19.75
C SER A 34 -37.09 -29.07 -18.31
N GLN A 35 -36.26 -28.34 -17.55
CA GLN A 35 -36.25 -28.19 -16.06
C GLN A 35 -35.17 -27.16 -15.59
N PRO A 36 -35.30 -26.51 -14.42
CA PRO A 36 -34.54 -25.28 -14.08
C PRO A 36 -33.30 -25.49 -13.16
N GLU A 37 -32.18 -24.83 -13.52
CA GLU A 37 -30.90 -24.48 -12.81
C GLU A 37 -30.05 -25.59 -12.11
N PRO A 38 -28.72 -25.42 -11.83
CA PRO A 38 -27.69 -24.47 -12.31
C PRO A 38 -26.44 -25.22 -12.87
N GLN A 39 -26.36 -25.45 -14.18
CA GLN A 39 -25.15 -26.05 -14.83
C GLN A 39 -24.47 -25.14 -15.87
N CYS A 40 -24.89 -23.87 -15.97
CA CYS A 40 -24.48 -23.00 -17.08
C CYS A 40 -23.02 -22.47 -17.03
N ARG A 41 -22.24 -22.74 -15.98
CA ARG A 41 -20.82 -22.29 -15.90
C ARG A 41 -19.83 -23.25 -16.59
N GLY A 42 -20.12 -24.56 -16.61
CA GLY A 42 -19.22 -25.55 -17.23
C GLY A 42 -19.18 -25.48 -18.75
N VAL A 43 -20.34 -25.22 -19.38
CA VAL A 43 -20.49 -25.22 -20.85
C VAL A 43 -19.83 -23.98 -21.48
N LYS A 44 -19.88 -22.81 -20.80
CA LYS A 44 -19.15 -21.60 -21.25
C LYS A 44 -17.63 -21.80 -21.26
N LEU A 45 -17.08 -22.55 -20.31
CA LEU A 45 -15.63 -22.80 -20.22
C LEU A 45 -15.16 -23.73 -21.35
N ILE A 46 -15.96 -24.74 -21.72
CA ILE A 46 -15.66 -25.65 -22.83
C ILE A 46 -15.70 -24.91 -24.17
N PHE A 47 -16.64 -23.98 -24.36
CA PHE A 47 -16.73 -23.17 -25.58
C PHE A 47 -15.56 -22.20 -25.74
N ILE A 48 -15.12 -21.56 -24.65
CA ILE A 48 -13.96 -20.66 -24.63
C ILE A 48 -12.65 -21.42 -24.88
N LEU A 49 -12.49 -22.60 -24.28
CA LEU A 49 -11.30 -23.45 -24.51
C LEU A 49 -11.26 -24.02 -25.94
N GLY A 50 -12.41 -24.27 -26.56
CA GLY A 50 -12.52 -24.64 -27.98
C GLY A 50 -12.07 -23.51 -28.91
N GLN A 51 -12.48 -22.27 -28.63
CA GLN A 51 -12.08 -21.07 -29.39
C GLN A 51 -10.57 -20.80 -29.28
N ILE A 52 -9.97 -20.98 -28.09
CA ILE A 52 -8.53 -20.77 -27.86
C ILE A 52 -7.70 -21.80 -28.64
N LYS A 53 -8.11 -23.07 -28.68
CA LYS A 53 -7.40 -24.11 -29.47
C LYS A 53 -7.47 -23.87 -30.97
N ILE A 54 -8.57 -23.32 -31.49
CA ILE A 54 -8.69 -22.95 -32.91
C ILE A 54 -7.78 -21.76 -33.24
N MET A 55 -7.69 -20.77 -32.34
CA MET A 55 -6.82 -19.61 -32.52
C MET A 55 -5.33 -19.94 -32.42
N ASP A 56 -4.93 -20.94 -31.63
CA ASP A 56 -3.54 -21.39 -31.56
C ASP A 56 -3.12 -22.29 -32.74
N ALA A 57 -4.06 -23.00 -33.37
CA ALA A 57 -3.79 -23.74 -34.61
C ALA A 57 -3.47 -22.81 -35.81
N LEU A 58 -3.84 -21.53 -35.74
CA LEU A 58 -3.59 -20.52 -36.78
C LEU A 58 -2.25 -19.77 -36.62
N LYS A 59 -1.44 -20.08 -35.60
CA LYS A 59 -0.16 -19.38 -35.31
C LYS A 59 1.11 -20.13 -35.75
N GLY A 60 0.99 -21.19 -36.56
CA GLY A 60 2.15 -21.91 -37.11
C GLY A 60 2.84 -21.14 -38.25
N PRO A 61 4.16 -21.35 -38.50
CA PRO A 61 4.89 -20.68 -39.56
C PRO A 61 4.37 -21.09 -40.94
N VAL A 62 3.98 -20.09 -41.75
CA VAL A 62 3.51 -20.28 -43.13
C VAL A 62 4.72 -20.40 -44.06
N VAL A 63 4.84 -21.53 -44.76
CA VAL A 63 5.82 -21.76 -45.84
C VAL A 63 5.33 -21.07 -47.14
N PRO A 64 6.18 -20.43 -47.96
CA PRO A 64 5.74 -19.45 -48.97
C PRO A 64 4.97 -19.96 -50.20
N GLU A 65 4.65 -21.25 -50.32
CA GLU A 65 4.05 -21.83 -51.55
C GLU A 65 2.54 -22.10 -51.50
N CYS A 66 1.80 -21.60 -50.49
CA CYS A 66 0.36 -21.86 -50.37
C CYS A 66 -0.52 -20.60 -50.20
N ILE A 67 -0.08 -19.44 -50.69
CA ILE A 67 -0.80 -18.17 -50.50
C ILE A 67 -2.12 -18.12 -51.29
N ASP A 68 -2.21 -18.76 -52.47
CA ASP A 68 -3.42 -18.64 -53.32
C ASP A 68 -4.62 -19.49 -52.86
N LYS A 69 -4.41 -20.62 -52.18
CA LYS A 69 -5.51 -21.47 -51.70
C LYS A 69 -6.13 -20.99 -50.38
N THR A 70 -5.34 -20.34 -49.52
CA THR A 70 -5.83 -19.78 -48.24
C THR A 70 -6.68 -18.52 -48.46
N LEU A 71 -6.36 -17.73 -49.49
CA LEU A 71 -7.16 -16.56 -49.87
C LEU A 71 -8.53 -16.95 -50.45
N GLN A 72 -8.62 -18.04 -51.21
CA GLN A 72 -9.90 -18.56 -51.73
C GLN A 72 -10.82 -19.14 -50.65
N THR A 73 -10.27 -19.69 -49.56
CA THR A 73 -11.07 -20.19 -48.42
C THR A 73 -11.51 -19.06 -47.48
N ALA A 74 -10.74 -17.96 -47.38
CA ALA A 74 -11.14 -16.78 -46.62
C ALA A 74 -12.31 -16.01 -47.27
N SER A 75 -12.37 -15.99 -48.61
CA SER A 75 -13.46 -15.33 -49.35
C SER A 75 -14.82 -16.03 -49.22
N SER A 76 -14.86 -17.34 -48.93
CA SER A 76 -16.11 -18.11 -48.79
C SER A 76 -16.68 -18.12 -47.38
N LEU A 77 -15.91 -17.69 -46.37
CA LEU A 77 -16.32 -17.65 -44.96
C LEU A 77 -16.77 -16.26 -44.48
N ALA A 78 -16.51 -15.20 -45.26
CA ALA A 78 -16.96 -13.84 -44.97
C ALA A 78 -18.50 -13.70 -44.79
N PRO A 79 -19.37 -14.38 -45.58
CA PRO A 79 -20.83 -14.27 -45.41
C PRO A 79 -21.32 -14.89 -44.08
N LEU A 80 -20.66 -15.95 -43.61
CA LEU A 80 -20.99 -16.63 -42.34
C LEU A 80 -20.68 -15.75 -41.12
N PHE A 81 -19.59 -14.97 -41.20
CA PHE A 81 -19.18 -14.04 -40.13
C PHE A 81 -20.12 -12.83 -40.03
N VAL A 82 -20.63 -12.34 -41.17
CA VAL A 82 -21.63 -11.25 -41.21
C VAL A 82 -23.00 -11.73 -40.71
N PHE A 83 -23.38 -12.99 -40.99
CA PHE A 83 -24.64 -13.56 -40.52
C PHE A 83 -24.64 -13.79 -39.00
N LEU A 84 -23.53 -14.29 -38.43
CA LEU A 84 -23.36 -14.50 -36.99
C LEU A 84 -23.35 -13.19 -36.19
N THR A 85 -22.70 -12.14 -36.71
CA THR A 85 -22.65 -10.82 -36.07
C THR A 85 -24.00 -10.09 -36.13
N SER A 86 -24.73 -10.22 -37.24
CA SER A 86 -26.09 -9.66 -37.37
C SER A 86 -27.11 -10.36 -36.48
N THR A 87 -27.00 -11.68 -36.30
CA THR A 87 -27.89 -12.45 -35.43
C THR A 87 -27.64 -12.12 -33.94
N LEU A 88 -26.38 -11.90 -33.56
CA LEU A 88 -26.01 -11.46 -32.20
C LEU A 88 -26.48 -10.03 -31.88
N LEU A 89 -26.47 -9.12 -32.86
CA LEU A 89 -27.03 -7.77 -32.70
C LEU A 89 -28.57 -7.79 -32.57
N ALA A 90 -29.26 -8.65 -33.34
CA ALA A 90 -30.72 -8.77 -33.28
C ALA A 90 -31.22 -9.33 -31.92
N VAL A 91 -30.49 -10.29 -31.34
CA VAL A 91 -30.79 -10.83 -30.00
C VAL A 91 -30.50 -9.80 -28.90
N GLY A 92 -29.48 -8.94 -29.09
CA GLY A 92 -29.18 -7.84 -28.17
C GLY A 92 -30.23 -6.72 -28.18
N SER A 93 -30.83 -6.43 -29.33
CA SER A 93 -31.86 -5.38 -29.46
C SER A 93 -33.21 -5.83 -28.87
N ALA A 94 -33.60 -7.10 -29.05
CA ALA A 94 -34.85 -7.62 -28.49
C ALA A 94 -34.83 -7.71 -26.95
N ALA A 95 -33.66 -7.88 -26.34
CA ALA A 95 -33.49 -7.88 -24.89
C ALA A 95 -33.56 -6.46 -24.27
N ALA A 96 -33.21 -5.42 -25.05
CA ALA A 96 -33.30 -4.03 -24.63
C ALA A 96 -34.73 -3.49 -24.69
N ASP A 97 -35.51 -3.89 -25.70
CA ASP A 97 -36.91 -3.47 -25.85
C ASP A 97 -37.87 -4.09 -24.82
N PHE A 98 -37.55 -5.29 -24.30
CA PHE A 98 -38.33 -5.94 -23.22
C PHE A 98 -38.07 -5.30 -21.84
N LEU A 99 -36.95 -4.60 -21.66
CA LEU A 99 -36.57 -3.96 -20.39
C LEU A 99 -37.04 -2.49 -20.28
N CYS A 100 -37.45 -1.86 -21.39
CA CYS A 100 -37.88 -0.46 -21.41
C CYS A 100 -39.40 -0.23 -21.26
N THR A 101 -40.24 -1.26 -21.33
CA THR A 101 -41.72 -1.09 -21.30
C THR A 101 -42.38 -1.21 -19.92
N ASN A 102 -41.64 -1.47 -18.83
CA ASN A 102 -42.23 -1.63 -17.50
C ASN A 102 -41.47 -0.84 -16.42
N ARG A 103 -41.77 0.46 -16.28
CA ARG A 103 -41.74 1.18 -14.99
C ARG A 103 -42.37 2.57 -15.10
N ASN A 104 -43.57 2.73 -14.53
CA ASN A 104 -44.13 4.00 -14.07
C ASN A 104 -44.75 3.77 -12.69
N PHE A 105 -44.65 4.80 -11.84
CA PHE A 105 -45.22 5.04 -10.48
C PHE A 105 -44.36 4.79 -9.22
N THR A 106 -43.77 5.92 -8.76
CA THR A 106 -43.81 6.63 -7.44
C THR A 106 -43.61 5.91 -6.09
N GLU A 107 -42.57 6.38 -5.39
CA GLU A 107 -42.39 6.77 -3.97
C GLU A 107 -43.25 6.15 -2.85
N GLU A 108 -42.61 5.44 -1.91
CA GLU A 108 -42.49 5.78 -0.47
C GLU A 108 -41.59 4.75 0.28
N GLU A 109 -41.16 5.11 1.50
CA GLU A 109 -40.03 4.67 2.33
C GLU A 109 -39.91 3.16 2.70
N GLU A 110 -38.68 2.61 2.77
CA GLU A 110 -37.92 2.21 4.00
C GLU A 110 -36.71 1.26 3.70
N GLU A 111 -35.85 1.14 4.72
CA GLU A 111 -34.48 0.62 4.76
C GLU A 111 -34.25 -0.88 4.40
N GLY A 112 -33.03 -1.20 3.92
CA GLY A 112 -32.55 -2.59 3.88
C GLY A 112 -31.26 -2.84 3.09
N ARG A 113 -30.11 -2.84 3.79
CA ARG A 113 -28.80 -3.46 3.48
C ARG A 113 -28.61 -4.10 2.08
N PHE A 114 -27.62 -3.59 1.33
CA PHE A 114 -26.57 -4.43 0.74
C PHE A 114 -25.23 -3.68 0.70
N THR A 115 -24.28 -4.19 1.47
CA THR A 115 -22.87 -3.79 1.45
C THR A 115 -22.12 -4.55 0.36
N GLY A 116 -21.24 -3.86 -0.36
CA GLY A 116 -20.00 -4.46 -0.85
C GLY A 116 -19.75 -4.34 -2.36
N LEU A 117 -18.60 -3.75 -2.68
CA LEU A 117 -17.89 -3.75 -3.98
C LEU A 117 -18.38 -2.75 -5.04
N THR A 118 -17.85 -1.54 -4.97
CA THR A 118 -17.12 -0.89 -6.10
C THR A 118 -16.52 0.43 -5.58
N GLN A 119 -15.23 0.45 -5.26
CA GLN A 119 -14.48 1.72 -5.33
C GLN A 119 -14.07 1.90 -6.79
N ASN A 120 -14.84 2.76 -7.46
CA ASN A 120 -14.54 3.30 -8.77
C ASN A 120 -13.25 4.10 -8.72
N TRP A 121 -12.33 3.76 -9.62
CA TRP A 121 -11.36 4.69 -10.16
C TRP A 121 -12.13 5.71 -11.02
N THR A 122 -12.36 6.90 -10.48
CA THR A 122 -12.63 8.08 -11.31
C THR A 122 -11.33 8.86 -11.42
N LEU A 123 -10.78 8.88 -12.62
CA LEU A 123 -9.72 9.81 -13.02
C LEU A 123 -10.29 11.23 -12.98
N PRO A 124 -9.61 12.22 -12.38
CA PRO A 124 -10.00 13.61 -12.53
C PRO A 124 -9.60 14.08 -13.93
N CYS A 125 -10.59 14.36 -14.79
CA CYS A 125 -10.42 15.21 -15.95
C CYS A 125 -10.10 16.64 -15.47
N VAL A 126 -8.91 17.12 -15.80
CA VAL A 126 -8.51 18.50 -15.65
C VAL A 126 -9.25 19.31 -16.72
N GLU A 127 -10.30 20.02 -16.33
CA GLU A 127 -10.90 21.06 -17.16
C GLU A 127 -10.13 22.38 -17.01
N ILE A 128 -9.85 22.98 -18.16
CA ILE A 128 -9.17 24.26 -18.37
C ILE A 128 -10.16 25.38 -18.01
N PRO A 129 -9.83 26.32 -17.10
CA PRO A 129 -10.65 27.53 -16.95
C PRO A 129 -10.24 28.58 -17.99
N ASN A 130 -11.15 28.86 -18.91
CA ASN A 130 -11.10 30.01 -19.80
C ASN A 130 -11.30 31.30 -18.99
N MET A 131 -10.35 32.22 -19.13
CA MET A 131 -10.39 33.58 -18.61
C MET A 131 -11.24 34.46 -19.53
N LEU A 132 -12.38 34.97 -19.05
CA LEU A 132 -12.96 36.22 -19.57
C LEU A 132 -13.61 37.03 -18.43
N ALA A 133 -13.12 38.25 -18.28
CA ALA A 133 -13.59 39.28 -17.37
C ALA A 133 -14.91 39.92 -17.82
N LYS A 134 -15.73 40.38 -16.86
CA LYS A 134 -16.26 41.76 -16.82
C LYS A 134 -17.05 42.06 -15.54
N ASP A 135 -17.03 43.36 -15.23
CA ASP A 135 -17.34 44.05 -13.98
C ASP A 135 -18.82 44.10 -13.54
N GLY A 136 -19.00 44.14 -12.21
CA GLY A 136 -19.55 45.32 -11.52
C GLY A 136 -21.08 45.44 -11.29
N ALA A 137 -21.51 45.33 -10.03
CA ALA A 137 -22.36 46.34 -9.36
C ALA A 137 -22.66 45.97 -7.89
N LYS A 138 -22.49 46.95 -7.00
CA LYS A 138 -22.84 46.96 -5.56
C LYS A 138 -24.33 47.23 -5.36
N LEU A 139 -24.92 46.75 -4.26
CA LEU A 139 -25.74 47.57 -3.34
C LEU A 139 -26.06 46.84 -2.03
N GLN A 140 -26.38 47.63 -1.01
CA GLN A 140 -26.19 47.42 0.42
C GLN A 140 -27.51 47.60 1.19
N LYS A 141 -27.55 47.11 2.45
CA LYS A 141 -28.51 47.39 3.56
C LYS A 141 -29.90 46.74 3.45
N GLY A 142 -30.55 46.28 4.52
CA GLY A 142 -30.31 46.29 5.97
C GLY A 142 -31.55 45.68 6.66
N GLY A 143 -31.41 45.03 7.81
CA GLY A 143 -32.08 45.54 9.01
C GLY A 143 -32.75 44.42 9.83
N ALA A 144 -32.42 44.39 11.12
CA ALA A 144 -32.97 43.51 12.14
C ALA A 144 -34.29 44.06 12.71
N ARG A 145 -35.18 43.18 13.24
CA ARG A 145 -35.62 43.26 14.66
C ARG A 145 -36.57 42.14 15.10
N LYS A 146 -36.46 41.90 16.41
CA LYS A 146 -37.11 40.97 17.33
C LYS A 146 -38.52 41.42 17.75
N ARG A 147 -39.31 40.41 18.16
CA ARG A 147 -40.17 40.29 19.37
C ARG A 147 -41.66 40.70 19.34
N ARG A 148 -42.45 39.69 19.76
CA ARG A 148 -43.47 39.62 20.84
C ARG A 148 -44.97 39.54 20.46
N HIS A 149 -45.62 38.57 21.10
CA HIS A 149 -47.05 38.28 21.25
C HIS A 149 -47.85 39.40 21.95
N PRO A 150 -49.20 39.32 21.88
CA PRO A 150 -49.97 39.02 23.09
C PRO A 150 -51.13 38.01 22.91
N ALA A 151 -51.63 37.53 24.06
CA ALA A 151 -52.78 36.65 24.33
C ALA A 151 -54.14 37.41 24.18
N GLU A 152 -55.37 36.89 24.34
CA GLU A 152 -55.99 35.93 25.29
C GLU A 152 -57.35 35.41 24.77
N ASP A 153 -57.92 34.48 25.56
CA ASP A 153 -59.36 34.21 25.84
C ASP A 153 -59.96 32.97 25.14
N GLY A 154 -60.61 32.00 25.79
CA GLY A 154 -61.00 31.76 27.17
C GLY A 154 -61.84 30.46 27.23
N GLY A 155 -62.03 29.87 28.42
CA GLY A 155 -63.11 28.89 28.66
C GLY A 155 -62.70 27.49 29.17
N ARG A 156 -63.10 27.19 30.40
CA ARG A 156 -62.81 26.00 31.22
C ARG A 156 -64.10 25.20 31.44
N ALA A 157 -64.07 23.85 31.39
CA ALA A 157 -64.72 22.94 32.36
C ALA A 157 -64.66 21.44 31.96
N GLU A 158 -63.88 20.70 32.74
CA GLU A 158 -64.02 19.32 33.25
C GLU A 158 -65.26 18.44 32.92
N TRP A 159 -65.05 17.14 32.58
CA TRP A 159 -65.16 15.98 33.49
C TRP A 159 -64.84 14.62 32.83
N LYS A 160 -64.37 13.67 33.66
CA LYS A 160 -63.92 12.28 33.35
C LYS A 160 -65.08 11.30 33.13
N LYS A 161 -64.91 10.29 32.24
CA LYS A 161 -65.10 8.84 32.52
C LYS A 161 -64.91 7.91 31.28
N THR A 162 -63.97 6.98 31.44
CA THR A 162 -63.96 5.54 31.09
C THR A 162 -65.16 4.91 30.33
N LYS A 163 -64.90 4.13 29.27
CA LYS A 163 -64.81 2.63 29.22
C LYS A 163 -65.26 2.01 27.86
N ASN A 164 -64.40 1.13 27.32
CA ASN A 164 -64.54 0.00 26.37
C ASN A 164 -65.83 -0.28 25.56
N ARG A 165 -65.61 -0.56 24.26
CA ARG A 165 -65.93 -1.77 23.43
C ARG A 165 -65.93 -1.34 21.94
N GLY A 166 -65.49 -2.06 20.92
CA GLY A 166 -64.92 -3.40 20.72
C GLY A 166 -64.85 -3.64 19.21
N GLU A 167 -63.70 -4.15 18.74
CA GLU A 167 -63.51 -5.11 17.62
C GLU A 167 -63.94 -4.76 16.18
N GLU A 168 -62.96 -4.76 15.25
CA GLU A 168 -62.85 -5.82 14.23
C GLU A 168 -61.50 -5.78 13.50
N GLU A 169 -60.91 -6.96 13.33
CA GLU A 169 -59.60 -7.24 12.76
C GLU A 169 -59.57 -7.07 11.23
N LYS A 170 -58.44 -6.55 10.70
CA LYS A 170 -57.91 -7.02 9.42
C LYS A 170 -56.40 -7.25 9.53
N GLN A 171 -56.04 -8.52 9.39
CA GLN A 171 -54.69 -9.04 9.35
C GLN A 171 -53.90 -8.44 8.18
N GLY A 172 -52.76 -7.83 8.49
CA GLY A 172 -51.71 -7.45 7.54
C GLY A 172 -50.37 -8.00 8.03
N GLN A 173 -49.73 -8.80 7.18
CA GLN A 173 -48.51 -9.57 7.45
C GLN A 173 -47.30 -8.68 7.80
N LYS A 174 -46.58 -9.06 8.86
CA LYS A 174 -45.30 -8.46 9.27
C LYS A 174 -44.16 -8.83 8.29
N PRO A 175 -43.25 -7.91 7.94
CA PRO A 175 -41.94 -8.27 7.41
C PRO A 175 -41.07 -8.85 8.54
N LEU A 176 -40.28 -9.88 8.21
CA LEU A 176 -39.42 -10.60 9.14
C LEU A 176 -38.17 -9.80 9.55
N GLY A 177 -38.15 -9.36 10.81
CA GLY A 177 -37.03 -9.57 11.75
C GLY A 177 -35.71 -8.80 11.58
N ASP A 178 -35.68 -7.53 12.01
CA ASP A 178 -34.48 -6.99 12.67
C ASP A 178 -34.40 -7.63 14.06
N GLY A 179 -33.46 -8.55 14.26
CA GLY A 179 -33.25 -9.18 15.55
C GLY A 179 -32.90 -8.12 16.59
N GLY A 180 -33.82 -7.88 17.53
CA GLY A 180 -33.78 -6.77 18.47
C GLY A 180 -32.49 -6.66 19.28
N ARG A 181 -31.50 -5.93 18.74
CA ARG A 181 -30.37 -5.44 19.52
C ARG A 181 -30.91 -4.37 20.47
N LYS A 182 -30.81 -4.63 21.77
CA LYS A 182 -31.02 -3.60 22.79
C LYS A 182 -30.08 -2.44 22.45
N ARG A 183 -30.63 -1.23 22.32
CA ARG A 183 -29.85 -0.01 22.05
C ARG A 183 -29.68 0.78 23.33
N LEU A 184 -28.59 1.55 23.40
CA LEU A 184 -28.39 2.51 24.45
C LEU A 184 -29.47 3.61 24.36
N ASP A 185 -30.08 3.96 25.48
CA ASP A 185 -31.16 4.95 25.51
C ASP A 185 -30.63 6.37 25.25
N ALA A 186 -31.53 7.27 24.81
CA ALA A 186 -31.15 8.63 24.42
C ALA A 186 -30.54 9.46 25.56
N LEU A 187 -30.92 9.20 26.82
CA LEU A 187 -30.37 9.90 27.98
C LEU A 187 -28.94 9.43 28.24
N SER A 188 -28.69 8.12 28.20
CA SER A 188 -27.35 7.54 28.27
C SER A 188 -26.43 8.04 27.14
N VAL A 189 -26.92 8.09 25.90
CA VAL A 189 -26.14 8.66 24.78
C VAL A 189 -25.79 10.13 25.03
N GLY A 190 -26.75 10.92 25.56
CA GLY A 190 -26.52 12.31 25.94
C GLY A 190 -25.49 12.46 27.06
N TYR A 191 -25.47 11.53 28.02
CA TYR A 191 -24.46 11.46 29.07
C TYR A 191 -23.06 11.22 28.50
N PHE A 192 -22.86 10.15 27.71
CA PHE A 192 -21.54 9.85 27.15
C PHE A 192 -21.01 10.92 26.19
N ARG A 193 -21.90 11.66 25.51
CA ARG A 193 -21.49 12.84 24.73
C ARG A 193 -20.84 13.91 25.61
N ARG A 194 -21.45 14.25 26.74
CA ARG A 194 -20.89 15.23 27.70
C ARG A 194 -19.59 14.73 28.33
N VAL A 195 -19.50 13.42 28.60
CA VAL A 195 -18.24 12.79 29.03
C VAL A 195 -17.15 12.98 27.97
N GLY A 196 -17.46 12.73 26.69
CA GLY A 196 -16.52 12.93 25.58
C GLY A 196 -16.06 14.39 25.41
N GLU A 197 -16.94 15.36 25.67
CA GLU A 197 -16.60 16.79 25.70
C GLU A 197 -15.63 17.09 26.85
N ARG A 198 -15.95 16.67 28.09
CA ARG A 198 -15.07 16.86 29.26
C ARG A 198 -13.70 16.19 29.08
N LEU A 199 -13.63 15.01 28.46
CA LEU A 199 -12.37 14.34 28.11
C LEU A 199 -11.53 15.14 27.12
N SER A 200 -12.16 15.93 26.25
CA SER A 200 -11.46 16.76 25.25
C SER A 200 -10.87 18.03 25.86
N GLU A 201 -11.40 18.50 27.00
CA GLU A 201 -10.89 19.65 27.75
C GLU A 201 -9.62 19.31 28.55
N GLY A 202 -9.48 18.05 28.99
CA GLY A 202 -8.34 17.59 29.81
C GLY A 202 -8.51 17.90 31.30
N PHE A 203 -7.67 17.31 32.16
CA PHE A 203 -7.75 17.46 33.62
C PHE A 203 -6.54 18.23 34.13
N GLU A 204 -6.75 19.12 35.10
CA GLU A 204 -5.65 19.87 35.73
C GLU A 204 -4.94 19.03 36.78
N GLU A 205 -5.69 18.23 37.53
CA GLU A 205 -5.22 17.41 38.64
C GLU A 205 -5.46 15.91 38.40
N GLU A 206 -4.56 15.06 38.87
CA GLU A 206 -4.66 13.60 38.72
C GLU A 206 -5.82 13.00 39.52
N GLU A 207 -6.06 13.52 40.74
CA GLU A 207 -7.18 13.12 41.59
C GLU A 207 -8.54 13.42 40.95
N GLU A 208 -8.66 14.56 40.26
CA GLU A 208 -9.88 14.93 39.52
C GLU A 208 -10.14 13.94 38.38
N ARG A 209 -9.08 13.59 37.64
CA ARG A 209 -9.15 12.59 36.56
C ARG A 209 -9.59 11.24 37.11
N GLU A 210 -9.01 10.77 38.21
CA GLU A 210 -9.34 9.47 38.80
C GLU A 210 -10.79 9.40 39.27
N MET A 211 -11.27 10.43 39.98
CA MET A 211 -12.67 10.53 40.39
C MET A 211 -13.62 10.56 39.19
N PHE A 212 -13.28 11.32 38.15
CA PHE A 212 -14.08 11.39 36.95
C PHE A 212 -14.16 10.03 36.24
N VAL A 213 -13.02 9.37 36.03
CA VAL A 213 -12.95 8.05 35.39
C VAL A 213 -13.74 7.03 36.20
N GLY A 214 -13.57 6.99 37.52
CA GLY A 214 -14.31 6.08 38.40
C GLY A 214 -15.82 6.27 38.31
N ASN A 215 -16.31 7.51 38.31
CA ASN A 215 -17.74 7.82 38.17
C ASN A 215 -18.30 7.39 36.81
N VAL A 216 -17.55 7.62 35.72
CA VAL A 216 -17.96 7.20 34.38
C VAL A 216 -18.02 5.68 34.28
N LEU A 217 -17.02 4.97 34.79
CA LEU A 217 -16.99 3.51 34.76
C LEU A 217 -18.08 2.87 35.65
N ALA A 218 -18.42 3.50 36.77
CA ALA A 218 -19.57 3.09 37.57
C ALA A 218 -20.89 3.17 36.79
N GLU A 219 -21.04 4.19 35.93
CA GLU A 219 -22.20 4.31 35.03
C GLU A 219 -22.14 3.32 33.86
N VAL A 220 -20.96 2.91 33.41
CA VAL A 220 -20.80 1.88 32.37
C VAL A 220 -21.19 0.50 32.90
N LYS A 221 -21.00 0.27 34.21
CA LYS A 221 -21.25 -1.01 34.87
C LYS A 221 -22.68 -1.53 34.67
N GLY A 222 -22.79 -2.79 34.26
CA GLY A 222 -24.04 -3.47 33.90
C GLY A 222 -24.56 -3.17 32.48
N LYS A 223 -23.91 -2.29 31.72
CA LYS A 223 -24.28 -1.95 30.33
C LYS A 223 -23.08 -1.78 29.39
N ALA A 224 -21.88 -2.27 29.75
CA ALA A 224 -20.66 -2.10 28.95
C ALA A 224 -20.82 -2.55 27.49
N GLY A 225 -21.47 -3.70 27.25
CA GLY A 225 -21.71 -4.19 25.88
C GLY A 225 -22.56 -3.23 25.02
N LEU A 226 -23.56 -2.58 25.62
CA LEU A 226 -24.39 -1.58 24.93
C LEU A 226 -23.62 -0.30 24.65
N VAL A 227 -22.79 0.14 25.59
CA VAL A 227 -21.95 1.34 25.44
C VAL A 227 -20.86 1.10 24.39
N ALA A 228 -20.22 -0.08 24.40
CA ALA A 228 -19.15 -0.43 23.48
C ALA A 228 -19.62 -0.62 22.03
N THR A 229 -20.87 -1.02 21.81
CA THR A 229 -21.46 -1.18 20.47
C THR A 229 -22.20 0.07 19.98
N ASP A 230 -22.42 1.06 20.85
CA ASP A 230 -22.92 2.39 20.46
C ASP A 230 -21.80 3.27 19.86
N ARG A 231 -22.13 4.12 18.88
CA ARG A 231 -21.15 5.00 18.23
C ARG A 231 -20.57 6.05 19.19
N THR A 232 -21.40 6.66 20.02
CA THR A 232 -20.95 7.71 20.95
C THR A 232 -20.27 7.07 22.16
N GLY A 233 -20.89 6.02 22.70
CA GLY A 233 -20.36 5.23 23.82
C GLY A 233 -18.99 4.65 23.53
N SER A 234 -18.80 4.00 22.37
CA SER A 234 -17.52 3.39 21.99
C SER A 234 -16.38 4.39 21.83
N ILE A 235 -16.62 5.54 21.20
CA ILE A 235 -15.61 6.60 21.07
C ILE A 235 -15.23 7.13 22.46
N THR A 236 -16.22 7.27 23.34
CA THR A 236 -15.99 7.73 24.72
C THR A 236 -15.17 6.71 25.50
N LEU A 237 -15.51 5.43 25.44
CA LEU A 237 -14.74 4.36 26.07
C LEU A 237 -13.30 4.29 25.54
N GLN A 238 -13.10 4.37 24.23
CA GLN A 238 -11.75 4.37 23.64
C GLN A 238 -10.86 5.52 24.16
N ARG A 239 -11.45 6.68 24.45
CA ARG A 239 -10.75 7.83 25.04
C ARG A 239 -10.58 7.71 26.56
N LEU A 240 -11.47 6.99 27.23
CA LEU A 240 -11.47 6.80 28.67
C LEU A 240 -10.42 5.75 29.10
N LEU A 241 -10.30 4.65 28.35
CA LEU A 241 -9.43 3.51 28.70
C LEU A 241 -7.95 3.88 28.92
N PRO A 242 -7.32 4.79 28.14
CA PRO A 242 -5.96 5.26 28.41
C PRO A 242 -5.81 6.05 29.71
N LEU A 243 -6.91 6.59 30.25
CA LEU A 243 -6.93 7.33 31.52
C LEU A 243 -7.28 6.44 32.71
N SER A 244 -7.70 5.20 32.47
CA SER A 244 -8.09 4.23 33.49
C SER A 244 -6.88 3.46 34.04
N GLY A 245 -7.02 2.99 35.28
CA GLY A 245 -6.13 2.00 35.88
C GLY A 245 -6.29 0.61 35.24
N PRO A 246 -5.32 -0.30 35.39
CA PRO A 246 -5.35 -1.62 34.76
C PRO A 246 -6.51 -2.48 35.26
N ASP A 247 -6.80 -2.43 36.56
CA ASP A 247 -7.91 -3.17 37.16
C ASP A 247 -9.24 -2.70 36.59
N GLN A 248 -9.42 -1.38 36.45
CA GLN A 248 -10.60 -0.79 35.80
C GLN A 248 -10.74 -1.23 34.34
N VAL A 249 -9.64 -1.29 33.58
CA VAL A 249 -9.66 -1.81 32.20
C VAL A 249 -10.02 -3.29 32.19
N GLY A 250 -9.48 -4.06 33.14
CA GLY A 250 -9.80 -5.47 33.37
C GLY A 250 -11.29 -5.68 33.69
N GLU A 251 -11.87 -4.86 34.55
CA GLU A 251 -13.30 -4.88 34.90
C GLU A 251 -14.18 -4.59 33.67
N VAL A 252 -13.83 -3.59 32.87
CA VAL A 252 -14.54 -3.30 31.62
C VAL A 252 -14.48 -4.51 30.68
N LEU A 253 -13.31 -5.13 30.49
CA LEU A 253 -13.18 -6.32 29.66
C LEU A 253 -13.96 -7.51 30.24
N ALA A 254 -13.95 -7.70 31.56
CA ALA A 254 -14.72 -8.76 32.22
C ALA A 254 -16.22 -8.60 31.95
N GLU A 255 -16.72 -7.36 31.99
CA GLU A 255 -18.11 -7.08 31.68
C GLU A 255 -18.45 -7.27 30.19
N LEU A 256 -17.53 -6.90 29.28
CA LEU A 256 -17.69 -7.14 27.85
C LEU A 256 -17.65 -8.64 27.51
N GLY A 257 -16.83 -9.43 28.21
CA GLY A 257 -16.76 -10.88 28.07
C GLY A 257 -17.99 -11.58 28.66
N GLY A 258 -18.54 -11.05 29.76
CA GLY A 258 -19.56 -11.73 30.56
C GLY A 258 -19.00 -12.95 31.30
N GLU A 259 -19.85 -13.65 32.06
CA GLU A 259 -19.43 -14.77 32.94
C GLU A 259 -18.70 -15.90 32.20
N SER A 260 -19.05 -16.14 30.93
CA SER A 260 -18.47 -17.22 30.11
C SER A 260 -17.45 -16.74 29.08
N GLY A 261 -17.17 -15.44 29.00
CA GLY A 261 -16.36 -14.85 27.91
C GLY A 261 -17.08 -14.76 26.56
N ALA A 262 -18.27 -15.36 26.39
CA ALA A 262 -18.99 -15.41 25.13
C ALA A 262 -19.32 -14.02 24.54
N GLY A 263 -19.46 -12.99 25.39
CA GLY A 263 -19.70 -11.61 24.96
C GLY A 263 -18.56 -11.03 24.12
N PHE A 264 -17.33 -11.53 24.30
CA PHE A 264 -16.18 -11.09 23.49
C PHE A 264 -16.38 -11.32 22.01
N LYS A 265 -17.05 -12.41 21.60
CA LYS A 265 -17.30 -12.69 20.18
C LYS A 265 -18.19 -11.62 19.55
N GLU A 266 -19.29 -11.28 20.21
CA GLU A 266 -20.22 -10.27 19.70
C GLU A 266 -19.57 -8.88 19.64
N VAL A 267 -18.91 -8.46 20.71
CA VAL A 267 -18.31 -7.13 20.80
C VAL A 267 -17.11 -7.00 19.86
N SER A 268 -16.22 -8.00 19.79
CA SER A 268 -15.02 -7.96 18.93
C SER A 268 -15.35 -7.94 17.44
N CYS A 269 -16.47 -8.54 17.05
CA CYS A 269 -16.97 -8.55 15.68
C CYS A 269 -17.96 -7.41 15.40
N ASP A 270 -18.14 -6.46 16.32
CA ASP A 270 -18.92 -5.25 16.07
C ASP A 270 -18.05 -4.11 15.53
N ARG A 271 -18.66 -3.21 14.73
CA ARG A 271 -17.96 -2.08 14.10
C ARG A 271 -17.42 -1.06 15.09
N CYS A 272 -18.08 -0.91 16.23
CA CYS A 272 -17.71 -0.02 17.32
C CYS A 272 -16.98 -0.83 18.40
N GLY A 273 -17.56 -1.98 18.76
CA GLY A 273 -17.06 -2.83 19.85
C GLY A 273 -15.63 -3.33 19.61
N GLY A 274 -15.28 -3.71 18.38
CA GLY A 274 -13.93 -4.15 18.05
C GLY A 274 -12.86 -3.10 18.39
N HIS A 275 -13.16 -1.82 18.16
CA HIS A 275 -12.25 -0.73 18.50
C HIS A 275 -12.09 -0.52 20.01
N VAL A 276 -13.15 -0.76 20.79
CA VAL A 276 -13.09 -0.72 22.26
C VAL A 276 -12.20 -1.85 22.77
N VAL A 277 -12.39 -3.07 22.27
CA VAL A 277 -11.55 -4.23 22.65
C VAL A 277 -10.09 -4.00 22.24
N GLU A 278 -9.82 -3.53 21.02
CA GLU A 278 -8.46 -3.16 20.59
C GLU A 278 -7.83 -2.12 21.53
N SER A 279 -8.60 -1.11 21.96
CA SER A 279 -8.11 -0.03 22.84
C SER A 279 -7.84 -0.50 24.27
N ALA A 280 -8.64 -1.43 24.78
CA ALA A 280 -8.46 -2.04 26.08
C ALA A 280 -7.22 -2.96 26.10
N LEU A 281 -7.06 -3.82 25.08
CA LEU A 281 -5.88 -4.68 24.94
C LEU A 281 -4.58 -3.89 24.90
N ARG A 282 -4.59 -2.74 24.22
CA ARG A 282 -3.42 -1.84 24.11
C ARG A 282 -2.95 -1.29 25.46
N GLN A 283 -3.80 -1.27 26.49
CA GLN A 283 -3.39 -0.83 27.83
C GLN A 283 -2.38 -1.77 28.48
N MET A 284 -2.20 -3.00 27.95
CA MET A 284 -1.13 -3.90 28.40
C MET A 284 0.28 -3.35 28.19
N SER A 285 0.47 -2.36 27.32
CA SER A 285 1.79 -1.71 27.19
C SER A 285 2.25 -0.98 28.45
N ARG A 286 1.35 -0.74 29.41
CA ARG A 286 1.62 -0.06 30.68
C ARG A 286 1.91 -1.05 31.83
N TRP A 287 2.06 -2.34 31.54
CA TRP A 287 2.21 -3.41 32.53
C TRP A 287 3.28 -3.15 33.62
N GLU A 288 4.42 -2.55 33.25
CA GLU A 288 5.52 -2.26 34.19
C GLU A 288 5.14 -1.22 35.27
N GLU A 289 4.29 -0.23 34.92
CA GLU A 289 3.74 0.74 35.89
C GLU A 289 2.91 0.03 36.98
N PHE A 290 2.50 -1.22 36.73
CA PHE A 290 1.57 -1.98 37.56
C PHE A 290 2.24 -3.11 38.35
N SER A 291 3.36 -3.64 37.85
CA SER A 291 4.12 -4.70 38.53
C SER A 291 5.02 -4.16 39.64
N GLN A 292 5.35 -2.86 39.64
CA GLN A 292 6.03 -2.19 40.76
C GLN A 292 5.02 -1.87 41.86
N LYS A 293 4.65 -2.85 42.68
CA LYS A 293 4.10 -2.57 44.01
C LYS A 293 5.23 -2.24 44.99
N ASP A 294 4.97 -1.26 45.85
CA ASP A 294 5.87 -0.78 46.89
C ASP A 294 6.34 -1.96 47.78
N PRO A 295 7.65 -2.22 47.91
CA PRO A 295 8.19 -3.32 48.73
C PRO A 295 7.92 -3.15 50.23
N SER A 296 7.23 -2.09 50.65
CA SER A 296 6.84 -1.85 52.05
C SER A 296 5.51 -2.48 52.48
N LYS A 297 4.81 -3.21 51.59
CA LYS A 297 3.61 -3.99 51.93
C LYS A 297 3.88 -5.49 51.75
N GLU A 298 4.45 -6.10 52.78
CA GLU A 298 4.50 -7.55 52.95
C GLU A 298 3.07 -8.05 53.28
N ASP A 299 2.25 -8.33 52.26
CA ASP A 299 1.03 -9.11 52.44
C ASP A 299 1.33 -10.56 51.97
N GLU A 300 1.23 -11.53 52.89
CA GLU A 300 1.67 -12.93 52.73
C GLU A 300 0.86 -13.78 51.71
N ASP A 301 0.03 -13.18 50.86
CA ASP A 301 -0.81 -13.86 49.84
C ASP A 301 -0.29 -13.63 48.39
N GLU A 302 1.04 -13.58 48.21
CA GLU A 302 1.70 -13.05 47.01
C GLU A 302 1.93 -14.03 45.83
N GLU A 303 1.39 -15.26 45.86
CA GLU A 303 1.63 -16.25 44.78
C GLU A 303 0.50 -16.40 43.74
N GLU A 304 -0.67 -15.74 43.87
CA GLU A 304 -1.85 -16.11 43.05
C GLU A 304 -2.76 -14.99 42.50
N SER A 305 -2.27 -13.76 42.30
CA SER A 305 -3.06 -12.71 41.62
C SER A 305 -2.47 -12.35 40.25
N ALA A 306 -2.77 -13.16 39.23
CA ALA A 306 -2.76 -12.65 37.86
C ALA A 306 -3.73 -11.47 37.80
N GLY A 307 -3.24 -10.27 37.45
CA GLY A 307 -4.07 -9.06 37.46
C GLY A 307 -5.35 -9.26 36.63
N VAL A 308 -6.47 -8.63 37.04
CA VAL A 308 -7.79 -8.82 36.40
C VAL A 308 -7.67 -8.67 34.88
N LEU A 309 -6.90 -7.69 34.42
CA LEU A 309 -6.66 -7.45 33.00
C LEU A 309 -5.95 -8.61 32.29
N GLU A 310 -4.93 -9.23 32.91
CA GLU A 310 -4.25 -10.42 32.37
C GLU A 310 -5.24 -11.56 32.17
N SER A 311 -6.08 -11.83 33.18
CA SER A 311 -7.09 -12.89 33.11
C SER A 311 -8.07 -12.69 31.93
N GLN A 312 -8.46 -11.44 31.66
CA GLN A 312 -9.37 -11.12 30.56
C GLN A 312 -8.70 -11.21 29.18
N VAL A 313 -7.41 -10.88 29.07
CA VAL A 313 -6.65 -11.11 27.82
C VAL A 313 -6.56 -12.60 27.50
N LEU A 314 -6.29 -13.44 28.51
CA LEU A 314 -6.26 -14.90 28.35
C LEU A 314 -7.65 -15.45 27.99
N SER A 315 -8.71 -14.95 28.63
CA SER A 315 -10.10 -15.28 28.31
C SER A 315 -10.46 -14.96 26.85
N LEU A 316 -10.12 -13.74 26.38
CA LEU A 316 -10.31 -13.37 24.98
C LEU A 316 -9.53 -14.29 24.04
N SER A 317 -8.29 -14.63 24.38
CA SER A 317 -7.49 -15.57 23.58
C SER A 317 -8.15 -16.94 23.46
N GLN A 318 -8.75 -17.43 24.54
CA GLN A 318 -9.51 -18.68 24.51
C GLN A 318 -10.73 -18.58 23.58
N VAL A 319 -11.52 -17.50 23.66
CA VAL A 319 -12.67 -17.29 22.76
C VAL A 319 -12.25 -17.21 21.30
N VAL A 320 -11.11 -16.58 21.00
CA VAL A 320 -10.53 -16.54 19.65
C VAL A 320 -10.12 -17.93 19.19
N LYS A 321 -9.50 -18.75 20.04
CA LYS A 321 -9.13 -20.14 19.72
C LYS A 321 -10.37 -20.97 19.38
N ASP A 322 -11.44 -20.84 20.17
CA ASP A 322 -12.68 -21.59 19.99
C ASP A 322 -13.46 -21.17 18.72
N ASN A 323 -13.23 -19.95 18.22
CA ASN A 323 -13.95 -19.35 17.09
C ASN A 323 -13.02 -18.85 15.97
N GLY A 324 -11.86 -19.49 15.80
CA GLY A 324 -10.74 -18.96 15.03
C GLY A 324 -11.09 -18.53 13.59
N SER A 325 -11.82 -19.38 12.85
CA SER A 325 -12.20 -19.10 11.45
C SER A 325 -13.10 -17.87 11.31
N GLU A 326 -14.05 -17.70 12.24
CA GLU A 326 -14.97 -16.57 12.25
C GLU A 326 -14.23 -15.27 12.57
N PHE A 327 -13.34 -15.27 13.58
CA PHE A 327 -12.59 -14.08 13.95
C PHE A 327 -11.63 -13.62 12.86
N ILE A 328 -10.81 -14.53 12.31
CA ILE A 328 -9.76 -14.13 11.37
C ILE A 328 -10.30 -13.68 10.02
N GLY A 329 -11.47 -14.20 9.60
CA GLY A 329 -12.17 -13.74 8.41
C GLY A 329 -13.05 -12.50 8.63
N HIS A 330 -13.29 -12.08 9.88
CA HIS A 330 -14.17 -10.95 10.16
C HIS A 330 -13.49 -9.60 9.90
N VAL A 331 -14.24 -8.66 9.30
CA VAL A 331 -13.76 -7.30 8.99
C VAL A 331 -13.32 -6.51 10.23
N HIS A 332 -13.89 -6.80 11.40
CA HIS A 332 -13.52 -6.19 12.69
C HIS A 332 -12.73 -7.16 13.58
N GLY A 333 -13.17 -8.42 13.70
CA GLY A 333 -12.53 -9.43 14.54
C GLY A 333 -11.06 -9.68 14.16
N SER A 334 -10.72 -9.65 12.86
CA SER A 334 -9.34 -9.82 12.40
C SER A 334 -8.40 -8.72 12.91
N HIS A 335 -8.91 -7.52 13.21
CA HIS A 335 -8.12 -6.45 13.82
C HIS A 335 -7.91 -6.69 15.32
N VAL A 336 -8.94 -7.19 16.02
CA VAL A 336 -8.82 -7.63 17.42
C VAL A 336 -7.79 -8.74 17.55
N VAL A 337 -7.83 -9.78 16.71
CA VAL A 337 -6.84 -10.88 16.72
C VAL A 337 -5.43 -10.36 16.46
N ARG A 338 -5.26 -9.42 15.51
CA ARG A 338 -3.95 -8.80 15.28
C ARG A 338 -3.45 -8.04 16.49
N THR A 339 -4.30 -7.25 17.14
CA THR A 339 -3.93 -6.52 18.36
C THR A 339 -3.59 -7.48 19.51
N LEU A 340 -4.36 -8.56 19.68
CA LEU A 340 -4.08 -9.62 20.64
C LEU A 340 -2.72 -10.29 20.39
N LEU A 341 -2.40 -10.63 19.14
CA LEU A 341 -1.09 -11.20 18.78
C LEU A 341 0.08 -10.27 19.10
N HIS A 342 -0.08 -8.96 18.90
CA HIS A 342 0.93 -7.96 19.29
C HIS A 342 1.10 -7.94 20.81
N VAL A 343 0.01 -7.83 21.56
CA VAL A 343 0.01 -7.73 23.03
C VAL A 343 0.62 -8.98 23.67
N LEU A 344 0.20 -10.18 23.24
CA LEU A 344 0.77 -11.44 23.73
C LEU A 344 2.27 -11.59 23.39
N ALA A 345 2.76 -10.87 22.38
CA ALA A 345 4.18 -10.84 22.02
C ALA A 345 4.98 -9.74 22.76
N GLY A 346 4.33 -8.88 23.54
CA GLY A 346 4.99 -7.75 24.22
C GLY A 346 5.39 -6.65 23.25
N CYS A 347 4.52 -6.35 22.28
CA CYS A 347 4.65 -5.15 21.47
C CYS A 347 3.31 -4.53 21.08
N VAL A 348 3.29 -3.25 20.72
CA VAL A 348 2.13 -2.57 20.13
C VAL A 348 2.57 -1.62 19.01
N GLY A 349 1.82 -1.60 17.91
CA GLY A 349 1.99 -0.60 16.85
C GLY A 349 1.22 0.68 17.15
N PRO A 350 1.33 1.73 16.31
CA PRO A 350 0.52 2.93 16.47
C PRO A 350 -0.98 2.61 16.49
N PRO A 351 -1.81 3.43 17.16
CA PRO A 351 -3.27 3.30 17.10
C PRO A 351 -3.74 3.36 15.64
N ARG A 352 -4.81 2.63 15.34
CA ARG A 352 -5.46 2.75 14.04
C ARG A 352 -6.04 4.16 13.95
N THR A 353 -5.40 5.02 13.17
CA THR A 353 -6.01 6.28 12.79
C THR A 353 -7.01 5.95 11.69
N GLU A 354 -8.26 6.42 11.77
CA GLU A 354 -9.13 6.39 10.59
C GLU A 354 -8.41 7.17 9.50
N ALA A 355 -7.91 6.45 8.51
CA ALA A 355 -7.06 7.01 7.48
C ALA A 355 -7.77 8.20 6.83
N GLN A 356 -7.22 9.41 7.00
CA GLN A 356 -7.58 10.50 6.11
C GLN A 356 -7.25 10.04 4.68
N PRO A 357 -8.21 10.05 3.75
CA PRO A 357 -7.96 9.69 2.37
C PRO A 357 -7.02 10.73 1.76
N GLY A 358 -5.71 10.44 1.71
CA GLY A 358 -4.72 11.34 1.14
C GLY A 358 -3.30 11.24 1.72
N ALA A 359 -3.10 10.63 2.88
CA ALA A 359 -1.75 10.39 3.39
C ALA A 359 -1.10 9.23 2.65
N LYS A 360 -0.17 9.52 1.74
CA LYS A 360 0.76 8.52 1.19
C LYS A 360 1.67 8.05 2.32
N GLU A 361 1.23 7.06 3.09
CA GLU A 361 2.09 6.37 4.05
C GLU A 361 3.24 5.71 3.27
N HIS A 362 4.45 6.17 3.55
CA HIS A 362 5.67 5.48 3.14
C HIS A 362 5.56 4.02 3.59
N ARG A 363 5.96 3.07 2.72
CA ARG A 363 6.11 1.63 3.02
C ARG A 363 7.22 1.36 4.05
N ALA A 364 7.28 2.10 5.15
CA ALA A 364 8.04 1.72 6.32
C ALA A 364 7.27 0.62 7.06
N ALA A 365 7.96 -0.38 7.60
CA ALA A 365 7.33 -1.33 8.50
C ALA A 365 6.69 -0.55 9.67
N PRO A 366 5.51 -0.96 10.18
CA PRO A 366 4.90 -0.32 11.34
C PRO A 366 5.93 -0.24 12.47
N GLN A 367 6.14 0.96 13.02
CA GLN A 367 7.01 1.10 14.19
C GLN A 367 6.32 0.43 15.37
N LEU A 368 6.85 -0.71 15.78
CA LEU A 368 6.40 -1.43 16.96
C LEU A 368 7.17 -0.93 18.18
N THR A 369 6.43 -0.65 19.24
CA THR A 369 6.97 -0.36 20.58
C THR A 369 6.92 -1.64 21.40
N ASP A 370 8.00 -1.95 22.10
CA ASP A 370 8.11 -3.16 22.93
C ASP A 370 7.79 -2.82 24.39
N PHE A 371 7.25 -3.78 25.14
CA PHE A 371 6.99 -3.70 26.58
C PHE A 371 7.14 -5.08 27.23
N GLU A 372 7.32 -5.13 28.55
CA GLU A 372 7.37 -6.39 29.32
C GLU A 372 6.00 -7.07 29.44
N ILE A 373 6.00 -8.40 29.48
CA ILE A 373 4.76 -9.21 29.52
C ILE A 373 4.79 -10.26 30.64
N PRO A 374 3.61 -10.65 31.16
CA PRO A 374 3.48 -11.80 32.04
C PRO A 374 3.99 -13.10 31.38
N THR A 375 4.50 -14.02 32.21
CA THR A 375 4.98 -15.33 31.74
C THR A 375 3.88 -16.14 31.05
N SER A 376 2.62 -16.00 31.49
CA SER A 376 1.44 -16.65 30.89
C SER A 376 1.30 -16.34 29.39
N PHE A 377 1.57 -15.08 28.98
CA PHE A 377 1.44 -14.64 27.59
C PHE A 377 2.42 -15.34 26.67
N TRP A 378 3.59 -15.74 27.18
CA TRP A 378 4.60 -16.45 26.40
C TRP A 378 4.09 -17.82 25.93
N TYR A 379 3.39 -18.54 26.82
CA TYR A 379 2.76 -19.82 26.51
C TYR A 379 1.50 -19.62 25.67
N GLU A 380 0.68 -18.63 26.01
CA GLU A 380 -0.56 -18.36 25.30
C GLU A 380 -0.33 -17.96 23.84
N LEU A 381 0.69 -17.12 23.56
CA LEU A 381 1.07 -16.79 22.18
C LEU A 381 1.37 -18.06 21.38
N LYS A 382 2.07 -19.04 21.97
CA LYS A 382 2.34 -20.31 21.29
C LYS A 382 1.03 -21.02 20.94
N SER A 383 0.19 -21.22 21.96
CA SER A 383 -1.08 -21.93 21.85
C SER A 383 -1.97 -21.29 20.78
N LEU A 384 -2.16 -19.98 20.85
CA LEU A 384 -2.95 -19.23 19.88
C LEU A 384 -2.42 -19.40 18.46
N THR A 385 -1.11 -19.25 18.23
CA THR A 385 -0.56 -19.43 16.87
C THR A 385 -0.69 -20.85 16.33
N GLU A 386 -0.59 -21.86 17.19
CA GLU A 386 -0.77 -23.26 16.80
C GLU A 386 -2.23 -23.54 16.39
N THR A 387 -3.20 -23.03 17.16
CA THR A 387 -4.63 -23.14 16.82
C THR A 387 -4.98 -22.37 15.54
N LEU A 388 -4.49 -21.13 15.38
CA LEU A 388 -4.75 -20.35 14.16
C LEU A 388 -4.21 -21.04 12.91
N MET A 389 -3.09 -21.77 13.01
CA MET A 389 -2.53 -22.54 11.89
C MET A 389 -3.42 -23.67 11.37
N GLU A 390 -4.40 -24.15 12.15
CA GLU A 390 -5.42 -25.10 11.68
C GLU A 390 -6.30 -24.46 10.59
N ASN A 391 -6.47 -23.14 10.65
CA ASN A 391 -7.25 -22.33 9.71
C ASN A 391 -6.40 -21.71 8.59
N ILE A 392 -5.19 -22.25 8.32
CA ILE A 392 -4.28 -21.72 7.30
C ILE A 392 -4.89 -21.58 5.90
N HIS A 393 -5.89 -22.40 5.57
CA HIS A 393 -6.57 -22.31 4.28
C HIS A 393 -7.25 -20.96 4.03
N LEU A 394 -7.67 -20.26 5.09
CA LEU A 394 -8.25 -18.91 4.99
C LEU A 394 -7.19 -17.86 4.62
N SER A 395 -5.90 -18.12 4.91
CA SER A 395 -4.81 -17.18 4.62
C SER A 395 -4.61 -16.92 3.12
N VAL A 396 -5.16 -17.78 2.26
CA VAL A 396 -5.07 -17.64 0.79
C VAL A 396 -6.39 -17.25 0.15
N THR A 397 -7.54 -17.48 0.82
CA THR A 397 -8.86 -17.17 0.26
C THR A 397 -9.44 -15.86 0.78
N ASP A 398 -8.96 -15.36 1.92
CA ASP A 398 -9.49 -14.18 2.59
C ASP A 398 -8.38 -13.17 2.95
N GLY A 399 -8.62 -11.89 2.62
CA GLY A 399 -7.65 -10.82 2.83
C GLY A 399 -7.46 -10.44 4.31
N ALA A 400 -8.52 -10.52 5.12
CA ALA A 400 -8.46 -10.24 6.55
C ALA A 400 -7.67 -11.34 7.27
N ALA A 401 -7.95 -12.60 6.94
CA ALA A 401 -7.21 -13.74 7.45
C ALA A 401 -5.74 -13.67 7.05
N SER A 402 -5.44 -13.40 5.77
CA SER A 402 -4.06 -13.20 5.30
C SER A 402 -3.30 -12.15 6.14
N ALA A 403 -3.94 -11.03 6.49
CA ALA A 403 -3.33 -10.01 7.34
C ALA A 403 -3.07 -10.49 8.78
N VAL A 404 -3.92 -11.36 9.34
CA VAL A 404 -3.69 -12.01 10.64
C VAL A 404 -2.45 -12.89 10.57
N PHE A 405 -2.31 -13.75 9.54
CA PHE A 405 -1.14 -14.60 9.36
C PHE A 405 0.16 -13.80 9.14
N GLN A 406 0.10 -12.70 8.39
CA GLN A 406 1.23 -11.79 8.23
C GLN A 406 1.66 -11.18 9.57
N THR A 407 0.70 -10.76 10.39
CA THR A 407 0.95 -10.21 11.74
C THR A 407 1.57 -11.28 12.64
N MET A 408 0.98 -12.47 12.67
CA MET A 408 1.45 -13.63 13.44
C MET A 408 2.92 -13.94 13.11
N LEU A 409 3.26 -14.06 11.83
CA LEU A 409 4.64 -14.32 11.41
C LEU A 409 5.59 -13.20 11.83
N THR A 410 5.16 -11.94 11.69
CA THR A 410 5.96 -10.75 12.02
C THR A 410 6.27 -10.65 13.52
N VAL A 411 5.25 -10.78 14.38
CA VAL A 411 5.45 -10.71 15.84
C VAL A 411 6.29 -11.91 16.32
N CYS A 412 6.05 -13.10 15.78
CA CYS A 412 6.86 -14.27 16.11
C CYS A 412 8.30 -14.11 15.60
N HIS A 413 8.54 -13.49 14.45
CA HIS A 413 9.91 -13.26 13.98
C HIS A 413 10.69 -12.36 14.95
N ARG A 414 10.04 -11.28 15.42
CA ARG A 414 10.64 -10.31 16.35
C ARG A 414 10.89 -10.92 17.74
N LYS A 415 9.92 -11.63 18.30
CA LYS A 415 9.90 -12.02 19.72
C LYS A 415 10.10 -13.51 19.97
N ARG A 416 9.83 -14.37 18.98
CA ARG A 416 9.83 -15.84 19.09
C ARG A 416 10.47 -16.52 17.86
N PRO A 417 11.75 -16.25 17.49
CA PRO A 417 12.32 -16.66 16.19
C PRO A 417 12.26 -18.16 15.89
N LYS A 418 12.38 -19.02 16.92
CA LYS A 418 12.25 -20.49 16.78
C LYS A 418 10.84 -20.89 16.36
N LEU A 419 9.81 -20.30 16.97
CA LEU A 419 8.40 -20.51 16.63
C LEU A 419 8.13 -19.98 15.21
N CYS A 420 8.60 -18.77 14.88
CA CYS A 420 8.48 -18.21 13.53
C CYS A 420 9.04 -19.16 12.46
N LYS A 421 10.23 -19.74 12.69
CA LYS A 421 10.82 -20.71 11.75
C LYS A 421 9.93 -21.94 11.52
N GLN A 422 9.26 -22.43 12.57
CA GLN A 422 8.31 -23.54 12.48
C GLN A 422 7.05 -23.14 11.70
N LEU A 423 6.49 -21.96 12.01
CA LEU A 423 5.31 -21.42 11.33
C LEU A 423 5.59 -21.20 9.84
N LEU A 424 6.71 -20.56 9.48
CA LEU A 424 7.12 -20.35 8.09
C LEU A 424 7.23 -21.67 7.31
N LYS A 425 7.84 -22.70 7.92
CA LYS A 425 7.93 -24.03 7.31
C LYS A 425 6.54 -24.61 7.03
N ARG A 426 5.66 -24.58 8.04
CA ARG A 426 4.30 -25.14 7.95
C ARG A 426 3.43 -24.37 6.94
N THR A 427 3.58 -23.04 6.87
CA THR A 427 2.91 -22.22 5.87
C THR A 427 3.39 -22.54 4.46
N MET A 428 4.69 -22.70 4.26
CA MET A 428 5.25 -23.07 2.98
C MET A 428 4.86 -24.48 2.53
N GLU A 429 4.83 -25.44 3.44
CA GLU A 429 4.32 -26.80 3.18
C GLU A 429 2.86 -26.76 2.72
N TYR A 430 2.02 -25.97 3.39
CA TYR A 430 0.63 -25.79 2.96
C TYR A 430 0.54 -25.20 1.54
N LEU A 431 1.19 -24.07 1.27
CA LEU A 431 1.11 -23.42 -0.04
C LEU A 431 1.62 -24.32 -1.17
N THR A 432 2.73 -25.03 -0.94
CA THR A 432 3.31 -25.92 -1.95
C THR A 432 2.51 -27.21 -2.15
N SER A 433 1.78 -27.68 -1.12
CA SER A 433 0.88 -28.84 -1.23
C SER A 433 -0.35 -28.60 -2.12
N ARG A 434 -0.71 -27.32 -2.33
CA ARG A 434 -1.89 -26.92 -3.11
C ARG A 434 -1.59 -26.72 -4.60
N GLY A 435 -0.31 -26.73 -4.98
CA GLY A 435 0.13 -26.53 -6.34
C GLY A 435 -0.14 -27.71 -7.27
N SER A 436 -0.21 -27.44 -8.57
CA SER A 436 -0.63 -28.39 -9.60
C SER A 436 0.23 -28.27 -10.88
N ALA A 437 0.13 -29.31 -11.71
CA ALA A 437 0.82 -29.61 -12.97
C ALA A 437 2.34 -29.87 -12.84
N PRO A 438 2.83 -31.06 -13.26
CA PRO A 438 4.26 -31.34 -13.34
C PRO A 438 5.01 -30.28 -14.14
N GLY A 439 6.12 -29.78 -13.62
CA GLY A 439 6.98 -28.79 -14.30
C GLY A 439 6.62 -27.33 -14.07
N VAL A 440 5.54 -27.01 -13.34
CA VAL A 440 5.20 -25.62 -12.95
C VAL A 440 5.42 -25.42 -11.46
N SER A 441 5.86 -24.22 -11.06
CA SER A 441 6.00 -23.86 -9.65
C SER A 441 4.65 -24.00 -8.91
N PRO A 442 4.60 -24.77 -7.80
CA PRO A 442 3.40 -24.86 -6.95
C PRO A 442 2.89 -23.51 -6.44
N LEU A 443 3.78 -22.51 -6.33
CA LEU A 443 3.45 -21.18 -5.83
C LEU A 443 2.91 -20.24 -6.90
N LEU A 444 2.91 -20.62 -8.18
CA LEU A 444 2.66 -19.68 -9.28
C LEU A 444 1.30 -18.97 -9.17
N VAL A 445 0.25 -19.71 -8.80
CA VAL A 445 -1.10 -19.15 -8.63
C VAL A 445 -1.13 -18.17 -7.45
N PHE A 446 -0.51 -18.55 -6.33
CA PHE A 446 -0.45 -17.71 -5.12
C PHE A 446 0.39 -16.44 -5.30
N LEU A 447 1.48 -16.52 -6.07
CA LEU A 447 2.30 -15.36 -6.42
C LEU A 447 1.50 -14.31 -7.21
N LYS A 448 0.48 -14.74 -7.94
CA LYS A 448 -0.35 -13.89 -8.81
C LYS A 448 -1.67 -13.46 -8.15
N ASP A 449 -2.01 -14.02 -6.99
CA ASP A 449 -3.22 -13.68 -6.26
C ASP A 449 -2.99 -12.53 -5.26
N GLN A 450 -4.00 -11.67 -5.07
CA GLN A 450 -3.87 -10.43 -4.31
C GLN A 450 -3.64 -10.67 -2.81
N ALA A 451 -4.28 -11.67 -2.21
CA ALA A 451 -4.19 -11.92 -0.76
C ALA A 451 -2.94 -12.74 -0.41
N SER A 452 -2.69 -13.80 -1.17
CA SER A 452 -1.59 -14.72 -0.93
C SER A 452 -0.23 -14.17 -1.37
N SER A 453 -0.16 -13.29 -2.38
CA SER A 453 1.10 -12.61 -2.73
C SER A 453 1.64 -11.75 -1.58
N ARG A 454 0.78 -11.08 -0.79
CA ARG A 454 1.17 -10.32 0.41
C ARG A 454 1.71 -11.20 1.53
N LEU A 455 1.09 -12.36 1.71
CA LEU A 455 1.60 -13.38 2.63
C LEU A 455 2.97 -13.88 2.17
N ILE A 456 3.16 -14.15 0.87
CA ILE A 456 4.45 -14.56 0.32
C ILE A 456 5.51 -13.46 0.45
N GLU A 457 5.16 -12.19 0.20
CA GLU A 457 6.04 -11.04 0.49
C GLU A 457 6.55 -11.10 1.94
N THR A 458 5.65 -11.32 2.90
CA THR A 458 5.99 -11.43 4.33
C THR A 458 6.86 -12.66 4.61
N ILE A 459 6.51 -13.83 4.04
CA ILE A 459 7.32 -15.05 4.17
C ILE A 459 8.74 -14.80 3.69
N ILE A 460 8.92 -14.17 2.53
CA ILE A 460 10.25 -13.85 1.98
C ILE A 460 11.03 -12.95 2.93
N GLN A 461 10.42 -11.88 3.44
CA GLN A 461 11.08 -10.94 4.35
C GLN A 461 11.55 -11.60 5.66
N LEU A 462 10.79 -12.56 6.17
CA LEU A 462 11.08 -13.22 7.45
C LEU A 462 11.86 -14.53 7.28
N SER A 463 12.16 -14.93 6.04
CA SER A 463 12.80 -16.20 5.72
C SER A 463 14.28 -16.21 6.10
N HIS A 464 14.70 -17.30 6.71
CA HIS A 464 16.10 -17.60 6.95
C HIS A 464 16.80 -18.08 5.66
N LYS A 465 18.14 -18.00 5.60
CA LYS A 465 18.94 -18.20 4.38
C LYS A 465 18.62 -19.49 3.60
N SER A 466 18.36 -20.62 4.29
CA SER A 466 18.00 -21.86 3.59
C SER A 466 16.64 -21.79 2.92
N LEU A 467 15.62 -21.25 3.59
CA LEU A 467 14.29 -21.11 3.02
C LEU A 467 14.29 -20.12 1.84
N LEU A 468 15.02 -19.00 1.94
CA LEU A 468 15.19 -18.05 0.83
C LEU A 468 15.82 -18.70 -0.40
N ARG A 469 16.88 -19.50 -0.20
CA ARG A 469 17.51 -20.24 -1.30
C ARG A 469 16.53 -21.22 -1.95
N ASP A 470 15.76 -21.93 -1.16
CA ASP A 470 14.84 -22.96 -1.66
C ASP A 470 13.64 -22.29 -2.38
N LEU A 471 13.14 -21.17 -1.85
CA LEU A 471 12.16 -20.31 -2.52
C LEU A 471 12.65 -19.86 -3.90
N TYR A 472 13.84 -19.26 -3.96
CA TYR A 472 14.43 -18.80 -5.22
C TYR A 472 14.57 -19.95 -6.23
N LYS A 473 15.21 -21.05 -5.82
CA LYS A 473 15.53 -22.17 -6.72
C LYS A 473 14.29 -22.90 -7.24
N SER A 474 13.29 -23.09 -6.40
CA SER A 474 12.14 -23.94 -6.71
C SER A 474 10.97 -23.17 -7.32
N HIS A 475 10.87 -21.86 -7.07
CA HIS A 475 9.65 -21.11 -7.40
C HIS A 475 9.84 -19.84 -8.21
N PHE A 476 11.03 -19.25 -8.25
CA PHE A 476 11.28 -17.99 -8.97
C PHE A 476 12.25 -18.15 -10.14
N LYS A 477 13.33 -18.92 -9.97
CA LYS A 477 14.37 -19.11 -10.98
C LYS A 477 13.77 -19.57 -12.31
N GLY A 478 14.12 -18.88 -13.39
CA GLY A 478 13.63 -19.13 -14.75
C GLY A 478 12.28 -18.49 -15.08
N SER A 479 11.67 -17.77 -14.14
CA SER A 479 10.39 -17.07 -14.33
C SER A 479 10.39 -15.64 -13.78
N LEU A 480 11.54 -15.11 -13.33
CA LEU A 480 11.64 -13.82 -12.66
C LEU A 480 11.14 -12.68 -13.55
N VAL A 481 11.49 -12.69 -14.84
CA VAL A 481 11.04 -11.65 -15.78
C VAL A 481 9.51 -11.69 -15.95
N ASP A 482 8.93 -12.88 -16.14
CA ASP A 482 7.47 -13.03 -16.28
C ASP A 482 6.72 -12.59 -15.01
N LEU A 483 7.26 -12.92 -13.84
CA LEU A 483 6.71 -12.50 -12.55
C LEU A 483 6.87 -11.00 -12.34
N ALA A 484 8.00 -10.41 -12.76
CA ALA A 484 8.25 -8.97 -12.69
C ALA A 484 7.33 -8.15 -13.61
N LEU A 485 6.88 -8.73 -14.72
CA LEU A 485 5.93 -8.10 -15.65
C LEU A 485 4.47 -8.17 -15.16
N HIS A 486 4.17 -9.03 -14.20
CA HIS A 486 2.82 -9.25 -13.70
C HIS A 486 2.42 -8.18 -12.65
N PRO A 487 1.20 -7.62 -12.70
CA PRO A 487 0.77 -6.52 -11.81
C PRO A 487 0.77 -6.84 -10.31
N ILE A 488 0.68 -8.12 -9.94
CA ILE A 488 0.71 -8.59 -8.54
C ILE A 488 2.06 -9.25 -8.17
N ALA A 489 2.47 -10.29 -8.92
CA ALA A 489 3.73 -11.01 -8.66
C ALA A 489 5.03 -10.16 -8.71
N ASN A 490 5.02 -8.95 -9.28
CA ASN A 490 6.18 -8.05 -9.22
C ASN A 490 6.56 -7.66 -7.78
N PHE A 491 5.61 -7.65 -6.83
CA PHE A 491 5.90 -7.29 -5.44
C PHE A 491 6.68 -8.40 -4.70
N PRO A 492 6.28 -9.69 -4.77
CA PRO A 492 7.15 -10.79 -4.32
C PRO A 492 8.55 -10.77 -4.94
N VAL A 493 8.69 -10.41 -6.23
CA VAL A 493 10.01 -10.28 -6.88
C VAL A 493 10.83 -9.15 -6.23
N GLN A 494 10.23 -7.99 -5.94
CA GLN A 494 10.89 -6.92 -5.19
C GLN A 494 11.37 -7.43 -3.82
N ARG A 495 10.51 -8.09 -3.03
CA ARG A 495 10.91 -8.60 -1.70
C ARG A 495 12.01 -9.65 -1.78
N LEU A 496 11.97 -10.52 -2.78
CA LEU A 496 13.01 -11.53 -2.99
C LEU A 496 14.35 -10.87 -3.34
N THR A 497 14.31 -9.86 -4.21
CA THR A 497 15.49 -9.10 -4.64
C THR A 497 16.13 -8.37 -3.46
N ALA A 498 15.31 -7.76 -2.58
CA ALA A 498 15.76 -7.14 -1.34
C ALA A 498 16.39 -8.17 -0.39
N ALA A 499 15.67 -9.25 -0.09
CA ALA A 499 16.11 -10.28 0.85
C ALA A 499 17.36 -11.03 0.41
N LEU A 500 17.67 -11.02 -0.90
CA LEU A 500 18.86 -11.65 -1.46
C LEU A 500 20.02 -10.69 -1.69
N ALA A 501 19.91 -9.38 -1.43
CA ALA A 501 20.93 -8.38 -1.78
C ALA A 501 22.37 -8.76 -1.36
N GLU A 502 22.55 -9.27 -0.13
CA GLU A 502 23.84 -9.73 0.41
C GLU A 502 24.06 -11.26 0.29
N HIS A 503 23.19 -11.96 -0.43
CA HIS A 503 23.25 -13.40 -0.61
C HIS A 503 23.98 -13.76 -1.90
N LYS A 504 24.78 -14.85 -1.89
CA LYS A 504 25.50 -15.42 -3.06
C LYS A 504 24.63 -15.79 -4.27
N LEU A 505 23.30 -15.66 -4.16
CA LEU A 505 22.36 -15.93 -5.25
C LEU A 505 21.97 -14.65 -6.00
N PHE A 506 22.24 -13.47 -5.43
CA PHE A 506 21.90 -12.19 -6.03
C PHE A 506 22.44 -12.04 -7.45
N PRO A 507 23.71 -12.37 -7.77
CA PRO A 507 24.20 -12.26 -9.15
C PRO A 507 23.35 -13.07 -10.15
N LYS A 508 22.88 -14.27 -9.77
CA LYS A 508 22.05 -15.12 -10.64
C LYS A 508 20.63 -14.56 -10.82
N LEU A 509 20.06 -14.00 -9.75
CA LEU A 509 18.77 -13.31 -9.80
C LEU A 509 18.88 -12.05 -10.67
N PHE A 510 19.96 -11.28 -10.51
CA PHE A 510 20.26 -10.09 -11.29
C PHE A 510 20.39 -10.41 -12.78
N ASP A 511 21.20 -11.42 -13.13
CA ASP A 511 21.45 -11.81 -14.53
C ASP A 511 20.17 -12.25 -15.25
N GLU A 512 19.18 -12.77 -14.53
CA GLU A 512 17.86 -13.10 -15.09
C GLU A 512 16.99 -11.85 -15.26
N LEU A 513 16.85 -11.03 -14.21
CA LEU A 513 16.01 -9.82 -14.25
C LEU A 513 16.52 -8.76 -15.23
N VAL A 514 17.84 -8.61 -15.37
CA VAL A 514 18.45 -7.59 -16.25
C VAL A 514 18.05 -7.78 -17.71
N GLN A 515 17.79 -9.02 -18.14
CA GLN A 515 17.31 -9.35 -19.48
C GLN A 515 15.93 -8.76 -19.78
N GLY A 516 15.12 -8.51 -18.75
CA GLY A 516 13.76 -7.99 -18.86
C GLY A 516 13.59 -6.51 -18.50
N VAL A 517 14.66 -5.78 -18.18
CA VAL A 517 14.57 -4.39 -17.65
C VAL A 517 13.78 -3.47 -18.57
N GLU A 518 14.00 -3.53 -19.89
CA GLU A 518 13.27 -2.72 -20.86
C GLU A 518 11.76 -3.00 -20.83
N ALA A 519 11.37 -4.27 -20.78
CA ALA A 519 9.96 -4.67 -20.70
C ALA A 519 9.33 -4.27 -19.35
N VAL A 520 10.07 -4.40 -18.25
CA VAL A 520 9.62 -4.03 -16.90
C VAL A 520 9.42 -2.52 -16.79
N LEU A 521 10.31 -1.72 -17.39
CA LEU A 521 10.15 -0.26 -17.52
C LEU A 521 8.92 0.09 -18.35
N ALA A 522 8.72 -0.57 -19.50
CA ALA A 522 7.55 -0.36 -20.35
C ALA A 522 6.23 -0.75 -19.67
N ALA A 523 6.25 -1.78 -18.82
CA ALA A 523 5.09 -2.20 -18.01
C ALA A 523 4.79 -1.26 -16.84
N GLY A 524 5.69 -0.33 -16.52
CA GLY A 524 5.55 0.62 -15.41
C GLY A 524 5.85 0.03 -14.03
N HIS A 525 6.47 -1.15 -13.96
CA HIS A 525 6.80 -1.82 -12.69
C HIS A 525 8.12 -1.32 -12.10
N MET A 526 8.21 0.01 -11.95
CA MET A 526 9.43 0.72 -11.54
C MET A 526 10.00 0.26 -10.21
N GLY A 527 9.14 -0.25 -9.31
CA GLY A 527 9.57 -0.81 -8.03
C GLY A 527 10.59 -1.94 -8.19
N VAL A 528 10.47 -2.77 -9.23
CA VAL A 528 11.44 -3.85 -9.52
C VAL A 528 12.82 -3.26 -9.87
N ILE A 529 12.85 -2.23 -10.72
CA ILE A 529 14.09 -1.58 -11.17
C ILE A 529 14.78 -0.86 -10.01
N VAL A 530 14.01 -0.10 -9.22
CA VAL A 530 14.51 0.60 -8.04
C VAL A 530 15.07 -0.42 -7.04
N GLN A 531 14.33 -1.48 -6.74
CA GLN A 531 14.79 -2.50 -5.80
C GLN A 531 16.04 -3.24 -6.29
N LEU A 532 16.15 -3.51 -7.60
CA LEU A 532 17.34 -4.12 -8.19
C LEU A 532 18.57 -3.21 -8.02
N ALA A 533 18.41 -1.90 -8.25
CA ALA A 533 19.48 -0.92 -8.03
C ALA A 533 19.83 -0.76 -6.54
N GLU A 534 18.84 -0.77 -5.64
CA GLU A 534 19.05 -0.74 -4.19
C GLU A 534 19.84 -1.97 -3.73
N SER A 535 19.47 -3.17 -4.20
CA SER A 535 20.19 -4.40 -3.88
C SER A 535 21.61 -4.42 -4.45
N CYS A 536 21.87 -3.84 -5.62
CA CYS A 536 23.24 -3.62 -6.13
C CYS A 536 24.05 -2.66 -5.24
N ALA A 537 23.42 -1.62 -4.70
CA ALA A 537 24.08 -0.69 -3.78
C ALA A 537 24.43 -1.36 -2.45
N GLU A 538 23.51 -2.16 -1.90
CA GLU A 538 23.66 -2.87 -0.63
C GLU A 538 24.69 -4.01 -0.72
N GLY A 539 24.57 -4.88 -1.73
CA GLY A 539 25.49 -6.02 -1.91
C GLY A 539 26.86 -5.65 -2.46
N GLY A 540 27.03 -4.44 -3.03
CA GLY A 540 28.29 -4.01 -3.64
C GLY A 540 28.66 -4.74 -4.94
N GLU A 541 27.75 -5.53 -5.51
CA GLU A 541 27.92 -6.32 -6.73
C GLU A 541 27.01 -5.82 -7.86
N LYS A 542 27.40 -6.07 -9.12
CA LYS A 542 26.61 -5.75 -10.33
C LYS A 542 26.28 -4.26 -10.55
N GLN A 543 26.91 -3.35 -9.80
CA GLN A 543 26.71 -1.90 -9.90
C GLN A 543 26.99 -1.36 -11.32
N ASP A 544 28.13 -1.73 -11.89
CA ASP A 544 28.51 -1.29 -13.25
C ASP A 544 27.57 -1.85 -14.32
N ASP A 545 27.15 -3.11 -14.16
CA ASP A 545 26.22 -3.75 -15.08
C ASP A 545 24.84 -3.09 -15.04
N MET A 546 24.36 -2.75 -13.85
CA MET A 546 23.11 -2.02 -13.65
C MET A 546 23.18 -0.62 -14.26
N MET A 547 24.25 0.14 -13.99
CA MET A 547 24.44 1.48 -14.57
C MET A 547 24.48 1.42 -16.11
N ARG A 548 25.24 0.46 -16.67
CA ARG A 548 25.33 0.26 -18.13
C ARG A 548 23.97 -0.11 -18.75
N CYS A 549 23.22 -1.00 -18.11
CA CYS A 549 21.87 -1.37 -18.54
C CYS A 549 20.95 -0.15 -18.60
N LEU A 550 20.90 0.65 -17.52
CA LEU A 550 20.05 1.84 -17.44
C LEU A 550 20.43 2.91 -18.47
N LEU A 551 21.73 3.14 -18.68
CA LEU A 551 22.21 4.06 -19.71
C LEU A 551 21.77 3.60 -21.10
N ASN A 552 21.86 2.31 -21.41
CA ASN A 552 21.43 1.78 -22.70
C ASN A 552 19.92 1.92 -22.92
N VAL A 553 19.10 1.64 -21.89
CA VAL A 553 17.63 1.66 -22.00
C VAL A 553 17.04 3.08 -21.91
N SER A 554 17.70 4.01 -21.23
CA SER A 554 17.20 5.40 -21.09
C SER A 554 17.62 6.31 -22.25
N LEU A 555 18.60 5.89 -23.05
CA LEU A 555 19.17 6.66 -24.15
C LEU A 555 18.90 6.12 -25.58
N PRO A 556 17.88 5.29 -25.89
CA PRO A 556 17.93 4.49 -27.12
C PRO A 556 17.57 5.29 -28.37
N LYS A 557 18.29 4.94 -29.44
CA LYS A 557 18.14 5.28 -30.86
C LYS A 557 16.89 4.66 -31.53
N GLY A 558 15.78 4.45 -30.82
CA GLY A 558 14.63 3.74 -31.40
C GLY A 558 13.46 3.42 -30.47
N PHE A 559 13.30 4.13 -29.35
CA PHE A 559 12.23 3.86 -28.37
C PHE A 559 11.02 4.81 -28.52
N VAL A 560 10.64 5.16 -29.75
CA VAL A 560 9.46 6.02 -30.02
C VAL A 560 8.15 5.21 -29.97
N LEU A 561 8.19 3.88 -30.03
CA LEU A 561 6.99 3.09 -30.33
C LEU A 561 6.12 2.64 -29.14
N LEU A 562 6.61 2.65 -27.89
CA LEU A 562 5.86 2.03 -26.77
C LEU A 562 5.16 3.02 -25.83
N GLN A 563 5.69 4.24 -25.63
CA GLN A 563 4.95 5.27 -24.86
C GLN A 563 3.76 5.85 -25.63
N MET A 564 3.73 5.76 -26.97
CA MET A 564 2.64 6.30 -27.78
C MET A 564 1.34 5.48 -27.76
N ARG A 565 1.34 4.26 -27.19
CA ARG A 565 0.11 3.45 -27.02
C ARG A 565 -0.87 3.99 -25.97
N ARG A 566 -0.56 5.10 -25.29
CA ARG A 566 -1.48 5.80 -24.39
C ARG A 566 -2.22 6.99 -25.03
N SER A 567 -1.92 7.33 -26.29
CA SER A 567 -2.51 8.50 -26.96
C SER A 567 -3.32 8.10 -28.19
N SER A 568 -4.65 8.13 -28.06
CA SER A 568 -5.63 7.79 -29.09
C SER A 568 -5.72 8.84 -30.22
N SER A 569 -4.68 9.02 -31.04
CA SER A 569 -4.81 9.81 -32.27
C SER A 569 -4.27 9.06 -33.49
N SER A 570 -5.09 9.00 -34.55
CA SER A 570 -4.83 8.26 -35.80
C SER A 570 -3.67 8.83 -36.63
N VAL A 571 -3.13 9.98 -36.25
CA VAL A 571 -2.08 10.71 -37.00
C VAL A 571 -0.68 10.08 -36.81
N MET A 572 -0.46 9.30 -35.76
CA MET A 572 0.87 8.74 -35.44
C MET A 572 1.28 7.50 -36.26
N SER A 573 0.37 6.85 -36.98
CA SER A 573 0.72 5.63 -37.74
C SER A 573 1.51 5.89 -39.02
N ALA A 574 1.41 7.11 -39.58
CA ALA A 574 2.10 7.51 -40.80
C ALA A 574 3.58 7.90 -40.55
N LEU A 575 3.88 8.49 -39.39
CA LEU A 575 5.25 8.90 -39.00
C LEU A 575 6.20 7.71 -38.75
N CYS A 576 5.67 6.54 -38.38
CA CYS A 576 6.48 5.36 -38.04
C CYS A 576 7.19 4.68 -39.23
N ARG A 577 6.77 4.91 -40.48
CA ARG A 577 7.37 4.21 -41.64
C ARG A 577 8.57 4.93 -42.27
N VAL A 578 8.75 6.23 -42.02
CA VAL A 578 9.75 7.05 -42.73
C VAL A 578 11.10 7.14 -42.00
N SER A 579 11.17 6.81 -40.70
CA SER A 579 12.40 7.00 -39.89
C SER A 579 13.38 5.80 -39.86
N LEU A 580 13.11 4.70 -40.57
CA LEU A 580 13.91 3.47 -40.45
C LEU A 580 15.22 3.46 -41.27
N GLN A 581 15.47 4.42 -42.14
CA GLN A 581 16.62 4.40 -43.06
C GLN A 581 17.76 5.38 -42.76
N SER A 582 17.68 6.20 -41.70
CA SER A 582 18.63 7.32 -41.53
C SER A 582 19.54 7.28 -40.30
N PHE A 583 19.51 6.24 -39.46
CA PHE A 583 20.27 6.24 -38.19
C PHE A 583 21.68 5.65 -38.30
N HIS A 584 22.54 6.31 -39.07
CA HIS A 584 23.95 6.41 -38.73
C HIS A 584 24.20 7.75 -38.01
N CYS A 585 25.02 7.72 -36.95
CA CYS A 585 25.67 8.87 -36.29
C CYS A 585 24.94 9.60 -35.14
N ALA A 586 25.26 9.16 -33.90
CA ALA A 586 25.72 9.98 -32.77
C ALA A 586 26.00 9.03 -31.58
N GLU A 587 27.16 9.14 -30.95
CA GLU A 587 27.72 8.17 -30.00
C GLU A 587 26.95 8.09 -28.66
N PRO A 588 26.81 6.91 -28.04
CA PRO A 588 26.29 6.77 -26.67
C PRO A 588 27.02 7.66 -25.65
N GLY A 589 28.33 7.86 -25.83
CA GLY A 589 29.19 8.58 -24.89
C GLY A 589 28.79 10.03 -24.63
N SER A 590 28.31 10.77 -25.64
CA SER A 590 27.89 12.16 -25.46
C SER A 590 26.54 12.29 -24.75
N ARG A 591 25.65 11.29 -24.88
CA ARG A 591 24.33 11.29 -24.20
C ARG A 591 24.43 10.86 -22.74
N HIS A 592 25.48 10.14 -22.34
CA HIS A 592 25.71 9.73 -20.95
C HIS A 592 25.87 10.93 -20.01
N VAL A 593 26.30 12.10 -20.52
CA VAL A 593 26.40 13.34 -19.73
C VAL A 593 25.04 13.99 -19.43
N CYS A 594 23.95 13.41 -19.92
CA CYS A 594 22.57 13.87 -19.67
C CYS A 594 21.72 12.81 -18.95
N CYS A 595 22.33 11.79 -18.35
CA CYS A 595 21.58 10.69 -17.73
C CYS A 595 20.77 11.09 -16.49
N LEU A 596 21.21 12.09 -15.73
CA LEU A 596 20.58 12.45 -14.45
C LEU A 596 19.15 12.98 -14.64
N PRO A 597 18.88 13.98 -15.52
CA PRO A 597 17.51 14.40 -15.85
C PRO A 597 16.61 13.25 -16.28
N LEU A 598 17.13 12.34 -17.13
CA LEU A 598 16.36 11.23 -17.69
C LEU A 598 16.00 10.19 -16.64
N PHE A 599 16.93 9.86 -15.74
CA PHE A 599 16.65 8.96 -14.62
C PHE A 599 15.65 9.58 -13.64
N MET A 600 15.74 10.88 -13.37
CA MET A 600 14.80 11.58 -12.48
C MET A 600 13.39 11.68 -13.09
N SER A 601 13.28 11.91 -14.39
CA SER A 601 11.99 12.00 -15.08
C SER A 601 11.43 10.65 -15.53
N LEU A 602 12.27 9.61 -15.58
CA LEU A 602 12.01 8.32 -16.23
C LEU A 602 11.53 8.48 -17.68
N LEU A 603 12.11 9.45 -18.39
CA LEU A 603 11.84 9.71 -19.81
C LEU A 603 13.05 9.29 -20.63
N THR A 604 12.80 8.89 -21.87
CA THR A 604 13.88 8.67 -22.82
C THR A 604 14.47 10.01 -23.27
N TYR A 605 15.71 9.98 -23.75
CA TYR A 605 16.40 11.18 -24.27
C TYR A 605 15.53 11.98 -25.25
N GLU A 606 14.93 11.30 -26.23
CA GLU A 606 14.15 11.96 -27.29
C GLU A 606 12.88 12.63 -26.73
N VAL A 607 12.21 11.98 -25.77
CA VAL A 607 11.00 12.52 -25.14
C VAL A 607 11.32 13.72 -24.24
N TYR A 608 12.43 13.67 -23.50
CA TYR A 608 12.84 14.74 -22.62
C TYR A 608 13.30 15.99 -23.38
N TYR A 609 14.15 15.80 -24.40
CA TYR A 609 14.74 16.91 -25.16
C TYR A 609 13.92 17.37 -26.36
N GLN A 610 12.81 16.69 -26.67
CA GLN A 610 11.93 17.01 -27.81
C GLN A 610 12.70 17.09 -29.13
N THR A 611 13.67 16.19 -29.32
CA THR A 611 14.49 16.13 -30.54
C THR A 611 13.72 15.45 -31.66
N ASP A 612 13.24 16.24 -32.63
CA ASP A 612 12.78 15.71 -33.91
C ASP A 612 13.98 15.18 -34.71
N ALA A 613 13.82 14.02 -35.36
CA ALA A 613 14.89 13.26 -36.02
C ALA A 613 15.55 13.95 -37.24
N THR A 614 15.28 15.24 -37.48
CA THR A 614 15.60 15.91 -38.75
C THR A 614 16.55 17.09 -38.70
N GLU A 615 17.03 17.58 -37.54
CA GLU A 615 17.96 18.72 -37.55
C GLU A 615 19.18 18.58 -36.63
N GLY A 616 20.32 18.97 -37.18
CA GLY A 616 21.64 18.91 -36.57
C GLY A 616 21.77 19.74 -35.29
N SER A 617 22.71 19.29 -34.46
CA SER A 617 22.93 19.68 -33.07
C SER A 617 22.99 21.18 -32.79
N THR A 618 22.01 21.67 -32.02
CA THR A 618 22.26 22.59 -30.91
C THR A 618 21.50 22.07 -29.69
N GLN A 619 22.20 21.75 -28.60
CA GLN A 619 21.56 21.34 -27.34
C GLN A 619 20.69 22.50 -26.85
N LYS A 620 19.37 22.37 -27.01
CA LYS A 620 18.43 23.30 -26.38
C LYS A 620 18.46 23.02 -24.89
N GLU A 621 18.79 24.02 -24.07
CA GLU A 621 18.69 23.90 -22.61
C GLU A 621 17.22 23.67 -22.25
N VAL A 622 16.87 22.42 -21.92
CA VAL A 622 15.54 22.07 -21.44
C VAL A 622 15.57 22.17 -19.92
N PRO A 623 14.76 23.07 -19.31
CA PRO A 623 14.73 23.21 -17.86
C PRO A 623 14.20 21.94 -17.21
N LEU A 624 14.67 21.67 -15.99
CA LEU A 624 14.20 20.54 -15.21
C LEU A 624 12.75 20.79 -14.73
N THR A 625 11.78 20.29 -15.50
CA THR A 625 10.35 20.57 -15.28
C THR A 625 9.61 19.53 -14.45
N SER A 626 10.09 18.29 -14.41
CA SER A 626 9.43 17.22 -13.65
C SER A 626 10.42 16.20 -13.10
N ILE A 627 10.22 15.83 -11.84
CA ILE A 627 10.94 14.76 -11.13
C ILE A 627 9.89 13.78 -10.62
N CYS A 628 9.96 12.52 -11.04
CA CYS A 628 9.02 11.51 -10.56
C CYS A 628 9.59 10.78 -9.33
N TYR A 629 8.70 10.29 -8.47
CA TYR A 629 9.08 9.61 -7.22
C TYR A 629 10.02 8.42 -7.47
N HIS A 630 9.68 7.55 -8.43
CA HIS A 630 10.49 6.37 -8.72
C HIS A 630 11.85 6.73 -9.33
N GLY A 631 11.92 7.77 -10.17
CA GLY A 631 13.17 8.28 -10.70
C GLY A 631 14.08 8.84 -9.61
N SER A 632 13.51 9.59 -8.67
CA SER A 632 14.25 10.04 -7.48
C SER A 632 14.79 8.88 -6.64
N ARG A 633 13.97 7.87 -6.33
CA ARG A 633 14.40 6.67 -5.59
C ARG A 633 15.50 5.91 -6.32
N LEU A 634 15.38 5.77 -7.65
CA LEU A 634 16.41 5.14 -8.48
C LEU A 634 17.73 5.90 -8.36
N VAL A 635 17.74 7.23 -8.56
CA VAL A 635 18.97 8.02 -8.47
C VAL A 635 19.56 7.99 -7.06
N GLN A 636 18.74 8.00 -6.00
CA GLN A 636 19.22 7.84 -4.63
C GLN A 636 19.96 6.51 -4.43
N ALA A 637 19.45 5.41 -5.02
CA ALA A 637 20.13 4.12 -5.00
C ALA A 637 21.45 4.16 -5.79
N LEU A 638 21.43 4.70 -7.01
CA LEU A 638 22.63 4.82 -7.85
C LEU A 638 23.69 5.74 -7.24
N ALA A 639 23.29 6.75 -6.46
CA ALA A 639 24.22 7.64 -5.77
C ALA A 639 25.07 6.94 -4.69
N ARG A 640 24.66 5.74 -4.25
CA ARG A 640 25.39 4.86 -3.32
C ARG A 640 26.38 3.93 -4.03
N PHE A 641 26.42 3.90 -5.37
CA PHE A 641 27.38 3.07 -6.10
C PHE A 641 28.81 3.59 -5.94
N LYS A 642 29.78 2.68 -6.02
CA LYS A 642 31.21 3.02 -5.96
C LYS A 642 31.60 3.94 -7.13
N GLU A 643 31.20 3.56 -8.35
CA GLU A 643 31.40 4.36 -9.56
C GLU A 643 30.13 5.16 -9.90
N ARG A 644 30.31 6.47 -10.08
CA ARG A 644 29.24 7.46 -10.17
C ARG A 644 29.61 8.67 -11.01
N SER A 645 30.72 8.58 -11.74
CA SER A 645 31.20 9.61 -12.65
C SER A 645 30.13 10.06 -13.64
N HIS A 646 29.30 9.15 -14.16
CA HIS A 646 28.19 9.48 -15.05
C HIS A 646 27.18 10.44 -14.38
N LEU A 647 26.71 10.11 -13.17
CA LEU A 647 25.77 10.95 -12.42
C LEU A 647 26.38 12.31 -12.09
N LEU A 648 27.63 12.34 -11.61
CA LEU A 648 28.32 13.58 -11.26
C LEU A 648 28.72 14.43 -12.47
N SER A 649 28.94 13.80 -13.63
CA SER A 649 29.16 14.50 -14.89
C SER A 649 27.85 15.14 -15.35
N SER A 650 26.75 14.38 -15.30
CA SER A 650 25.44 14.89 -15.68
C SER A 650 24.89 15.95 -14.75
N LEU A 651 25.18 15.88 -13.44
CA LEU A 651 24.86 16.96 -12.51
C LEU A 651 25.53 18.29 -12.87
N ARG A 652 26.72 18.26 -13.50
CA ARG A 652 27.46 19.48 -13.87
C ARG A 652 26.93 20.17 -15.11
N THR A 653 26.13 19.47 -15.92
CA THR A 653 25.47 20.06 -17.10
C THR A 653 24.20 20.81 -16.72
N LEU A 654 23.65 20.57 -15.52
CA LEU A 654 22.50 21.31 -14.99
C LEU A 654 22.85 22.77 -14.66
N SER A 655 21.92 23.68 -14.95
CA SER A 655 22.05 25.09 -14.60
C SER A 655 21.86 25.30 -13.09
N PRO A 656 22.35 26.43 -12.52
CA PRO A 656 22.07 26.76 -11.12
C PRO A 656 20.56 26.83 -10.80
N ALA A 657 19.74 27.23 -11.77
CA ALA A 657 18.28 27.24 -11.63
C ALA A 657 17.71 25.82 -11.52
N ASP A 658 18.18 24.87 -12.33
CA ASP A 658 17.75 23.47 -12.25
C ASP A 658 18.15 22.84 -10.91
N LEU A 659 19.35 23.17 -10.41
CA LEU A 659 19.81 22.70 -9.11
C LEU A 659 18.95 23.25 -7.96
N LEU A 660 18.51 24.52 -8.04
CA LEU A 660 17.58 25.10 -7.08
C LEU A 660 16.19 24.44 -7.17
N THR A 661 15.68 24.21 -8.38
CA THR A 661 14.42 23.49 -8.62
C THR A 661 14.48 22.10 -7.99
N MET A 662 15.56 21.37 -8.25
CA MET A 662 15.81 20.07 -7.64
C MET A 662 15.89 20.17 -6.12
N ALA A 663 16.61 21.15 -5.55
CA ALA A 663 16.69 21.36 -4.11
C ALA A 663 15.34 21.66 -3.43
N SER A 664 14.41 22.25 -4.17
CA SER A 664 13.10 22.68 -3.67
C SER A 664 11.95 21.73 -4.02
N ASP A 665 12.22 20.67 -4.79
CA ASP A 665 11.24 19.66 -5.16
C ASP A 665 11.14 18.53 -4.10
N PRO A 666 9.93 18.03 -3.76
CA PRO A 666 9.76 16.93 -2.81
C PRO A 666 10.56 15.66 -3.16
N SER A 667 10.72 15.33 -4.43
CA SER A 667 11.50 14.17 -4.88
C SER A 667 12.95 14.55 -5.18
N GLY A 668 13.19 15.71 -5.80
CA GLY A 668 14.51 16.22 -6.17
C GLY A 668 15.40 16.55 -4.99
N SER A 669 14.83 17.04 -3.88
CA SER A 669 15.60 17.42 -2.70
C SER A 669 16.35 16.23 -2.13
N HIS A 670 15.70 15.05 -2.09
CA HIS A 670 16.33 13.79 -1.71
C HIS A 670 17.41 13.34 -2.71
N VAL A 671 17.25 13.59 -4.01
CA VAL A 671 18.29 13.30 -5.02
C VAL A 671 19.53 14.16 -4.78
N LEU A 672 19.36 15.48 -4.69
CA LEU A 672 20.48 16.40 -4.50
C LEU A 672 21.17 16.15 -3.17
N GLN A 673 20.40 15.89 -2.10
CA GLN A 673 20.95 15.48 -0.82
C GLN A 673 21.80 14.22 -0.96
N ALA A 674 21.28 13.15 -1.55
CA ALA A 674 22.02 11.90 -1.73
C ALA A 674 23.33 12.10 -2.53
N LEU A 675 23.28 12.83 -3.64
CA LEU A 675 24.45 13.10 -4.48
C LEU A 675 25.52 13.92 -3.74
N ILE A 676 25.11 14.87 -2.88
CA ILE A 676 26.04 15.68 -2.07
C ILE A 676 26.65 14.84 -0.95
N THR A 677 25.83 14.13 -0.17
CA THR A 677 26.28 13.45 1.04
C THR A 677 27.10 12.21 0.75
N THR A 678 26.83 11.49 -0.34
CA THR A 678 27.67 10.35 -0.70
C THR A 678 28.97 10.80 -1.36
N SER A 679 29.07 12.02 -1.89
CA SER A 679 30.25 12.51 -2.64
C SER A 679 31.52 12.57 -1.81
N SER A 680 32.67 12.34 -2.43
CA SER A 680 33.97 12.67 -1.83
C SER A 680 34.09 14.19 -1.62
N ASP A 681 34.97 14.63 -0.72
CA ASP A 681 35.18 16.07 -0.47
C ASP A 681 35.41 16.88 -1.75
N LYS A 682 36.21 16.33 -2.68
CA LYS A 682 36.47 16.95 -3.99
C LYS A 682 35.22 16.97 -4.89
N GLY A 683 34.46 15.88 -4.90
CA GLY A 683 33.21 15.80 -5.66
C GLY A 683 32.18 16.80 -5.13
N ARG A 684 31.95 16.78 -3.82
CA ARG A 684 31.04 17.69 -3.11
C ARG A 684 31.41 19.16 -3.31
N GLY A 685 32.70 19.49 -3.24
CA GLY A 685 33.17 20.85 -3.50
C GLY A 685 32.80 21.36 -4.90
N LYS A 686 32.84 20.49 -5.93
CA LYS A 686 32.40 20.85 -7.29
C LYS A 686 30.89 21.07 -7.37
N ILE A 687 30.09 20.30 -6.62
CA ILE A 687 28.64 20.46 -6.56
C ILE A 687 28.29 21.77 -5.86
N LEU A 688 28.88 22.02 -4.69
CA LEU A 688 28.68 23.23 -3.92
C LEU A 688 29.06 24.48 -4.73
N LYS A 689 30.18 24.44 -5.44
CA LYS A 689 30.58 25.54 -6.33
C LYS A 689 29.53 25.85 -7.40
N ARG A 690 28.78 24.85 -7.88
CA ARG A 690 27.70 25.06 -8.85
C ARG A 690 26.41 25.61 -8.24
N LEU A 691 26.22 25.42 -6.93
CA LEU A 691 25.12 25.98 -6.16
C LEU A 691 25.39 27.42 -5.67
N GLU A 692 26.61 27.94 -5.88
CA GLU A 692 26.94 29.34 -5.55
C GLU A 692 25.93 30.30 -6.22
N GLY A 693 25.47 31.27 -5.44
CA GLY A 693 24.40 32.21 -5.79
C GLY A 693 22.98 31.71 -5.49
N GLN A 694 22.80 30.44 -5.09
CA GLN A 694 21.49 29.85 -4.78
C GLN A 694 21.28 29.59 -3.28
N TYR A 695 22.30 29.73 -2.42
CA TYR A 695 22.19 29.30 -1.02
C TYR A 695 21.14 30.08 -0.23
N VAL A 696 20.98 31.38 -0.50
CA VAL A 696 19.95 32.20 0.14
C VAL A 696 18.54 31.70 -0.21
N GLN A 697 18.31 31.37 -1.48
CA GLN A 697 17.00 30.86 -1.93
C GLN A 697 16.73 29.46 -1.35
N MET A 698 17.75 28.60 -1.32
CA MET A 698 17.65 27.29 -0.67
C MET A 698 17.35 27.42 0.82
N ALA A 699 18.04 28.30 1.54
CA ALA A 699 17.83 28.50 2.98
C ALA A 699 16.40 28.95 3.32
N CYS A 700 15.77 29.76 2.45
CA CYS A 700 14.37 30.20 2.60
C CYS A 700 13.34 29.17 2.10
N SER A 701 13.76 28.01 1.59
CA SER A 701 12.88 26.95 1.12
C SER A 701 12.68 25.87 2.19
N ARG A 702 11.43 25.36 2.33
CA ARG A 702 11.10 24.28 3.26
C ARG A 702 11.98 23.04 3.06
N LEU A 703 12.25 22.68 1.80
CA LEU A 703 13.04 21.51 1.43
C LEU A 703 14.49 21.88 1.18
N GLY A 704 14.74 23.02 0.52
CA GLY A 704 16.09 23.50 0.23
C GLY A 704 16.92 23.71 1.50
N SER A 705 16.31 24.18 2.59
CA SER A 705 17.00 24.36 3.88
C SER A 705 17.52 23.04 4.45
N ARG A 706 16.78 21.95 4.27
CA ARG A 706 17.19 20.59 4.68
C ARG A 706 18.32 20.05 3.81
N VAL A 707 18.27 20.30 2.50
CA VAL A 707 19.38 19.94 1.59
C VAL A 707 20.65 20.71 1.97
N LEU A 708 20.53 22.01 2.24
CA LEU A 708 21.64 22.86 2.64
C LEU A 708 22.24 22.42 3.98
N GLU A 709 21.39 22.04 4.94
CA GLU A 709 21.81 21.47 6.22
C GLU A 709 22.58 20.15 6.05
N ALA A 710 22.08 19.23 5.23
CA ALA A 710 22.78 17.97 4.95
C ALA A 710 24.12 18.20 4.22
N ALA A 711 24.14 19.17 3.29
CA ALA A 711 25.36 19.59 2.62
C ALA A 711 26.39 20.17 3.60
N TRP A 712 25.94 21.00 4.55
CA TRP A 712 26.79 21.57 5.60
C TRP A 712 27.42 20.53 6.50
N ASN A 713 26.61 19.57 6.98
CA ASN A 713 27.07 18.52 7.89
C ASN A 713 28.17 17.67 7.25
N SER A 714 28.03 17.35 5.96
CA SER A 714 29.04 16.59 5.20
C SER A 714 30.20 17.46 4.68
N ALA A 715 30.06 18.79 4.62
CA ALA A 715 31.06 19.70 4.08
C ALA A 715 32.33 19.82 4.96
N SER A 716 33.48 20.04 4.30
CA SER A 716 34.72 20.45 4.98
C SER A 716 34.61 21.88 5.52
N VAL A 717 35.46 22.25 6.48
CA VAL A 717 35.46 23.60 7.07
C VAL A 717 35.60 24.70 6.01
N SER A 718 36.43 24.47 4.98
CA SER A 718 36.61 25.40 3.85
C SER A 718 35.32 25.56 3.01
N GLN A 719 34.61 24.46 2.76
CA GLN A 719 33.33 24.48 2.05
C GLN A 719 32.24 25.21 2.87
N ARG A 720 32.18 24.95 4.18
CA ARG A 720 31.27 25.65 5.11
C ARG A 720 31.55 27.15 5.11
N GLN A 721 32.82 27.55 5.10
CA GLN A 721 33.21 28.95 5.00
C GLN A 721 32.69 29.60 3.70
N GLY A 722 32.77 28.91 2.55
CA GLY A 722 32.22 29.40 1.29
C GLY A 722 30.71 29.64 1.36
N ILE A 723 29.95 28.68 1.90
CA ILE A 723 28.50 28.81 2.10
C ILE A 723 28.18 29.98 3.04
N ALA A 724 28.90 30.10 4.17
CA ALA A 724 28.70 31.18 5.13
C ALA A 724 28.97 32.57 4.54
N GLN A 725 29.99 32.70 3.69
CA GLN A 725 30.32 33.97 3.01
C GLN A 725 29.19 34.47 2.11
N GLU A 726 28.45 33.57 1.47
CA GLU A 726 27.31 33.94 0.62
C GLU A 726 26.05 34.28 1.44
N LEU A 727 25.81 33.57 2.55
CA LEU A 727 24.60 33.76 3.36
C LEU A 727 24.61 35.06 4.17
N VAL A 728 25.76 35.42 4.74
CA VAL A 728 25.90 36.55 5.67
C VAL A 728 25.41 37.90 5.13
N PRO A 729 25.70 38.30 3.88
CA PRO A 729 25.18 39.54 3.31
C PRO A 729 23.65 39.66 3.32
N SER A 730 22.92 38.54 3.37
CA SER A 730 21.46 38.49 3.38
C SER A 730 20.85 38.30 4.78
N GLU A 731 21.56 38.69 5.84
CA GLU A 731 21.18 38.49 7.25
C GLU A 731 19.72 38.86 7.57
N SER A 732 19.28 40.07 7.17
CA SER A 732 17.93 40.56 7.47
C SER A 732 16.86 39.62 6.90
N LYS A 733 17.05 39.12 5.67
CA LYS A 733 16.12 38.21 5.00
C LYS A 733 16.12 36.84 5.68
N LEU A 734 17.31 36.29 5.94
CA LEU A 734 17.45 34.95 6.54
C LEU A 734 16.88 34.90 7.96
N ARG A 735 17.03 35.96 8.76
CA ARG A 735 16.46 36.01 10.12
C ARG A 735 14.94 36.17 10.14
N SER A 736 14.37 36.85 9.14
CA SER A 736 12.91 37.01 9.02
C SER A 736 12.20 35.74 8.55
N ASP A 737 12.84 34.94 7.70
CA ASP A 737 12.26 33.72 7.15
C ASP A 737 12.24 32.56 8.15
N GLN A 738 11.15 31.79 8.18
CA GLN A 738 10.94 30.73 9.17
C GLN A 738 11.94 29.57 9.03
N PHE A 739 12.39 29.23 7.83
CA PHE A 739 13.32 28.13 7.59
C PHE A 739 14.76 28.62 7.70
N ALA A 740 15.06 29.76 7.09
CA ALA A 740 16.40 30.31 7.07
C ALA A 740 16.90 30.72 8.46
N ARG A 741 16.01 31.08 9.41
CA ARG A 741 16.40 31.34 10.80
C ARG A 741 17.02 30.11 11.47
N HIS A 742 16.53 28.92 11.14
CA HIS A 742 17.10 27.67 11.64
C HIS A 742 18.48 27.41 11.02
N VAL A 743 18.62 27.65 9.71
CA VAL A 743 19.93 27.58 9.02
C VAL A 743 20.92 28.56 9.63
N TRP A 744 20.50 29.81 9.87
CA TRP A 744 21.33 30.86 10.47
C TRP A 744 21.87 30.47 11.84
N ALA A 745 20.97 29.99 12.71
CA ALA A 745 21.34 29.53 14.05
C ALA A 745 22.27 28.31 13.98
N LYS A 746 21.90 27.29 13.19
CA LYS A 746 22.63 26.03 13.12
C LYS A 746 24.02 26.17 12.50
N PHE A 747 24.19 27.06 11.53
CA PHE A 747 25.49 27.30 10.89
C PHE A 747 26.36 28.26 11.72
N GLY A 748 25.84 28.80 12.83
CA GLY A 748 26.55 29.73 13.69
C GLY A 748 26.93 31.02 12.98
N LEU A 749 26.10 31.51 12.04
CA LEU A 749 26.47 32.64 11.17
C LEU A 749 26.69 33.95 11.96
N SER A 750 26.03 34.12 13.10
CA SER A 750 26.33 35.24 14.02
C SER A 750 27.78 35.22 14.52
N HIS A 751 28.33 34.04 14.82
CA HIS A 751 29.73 33.90 15.20
C HIS A 751 30.65 34.11 13.99
N PHE A 752 30.25 33.67 12.80
CA PHE A 752 31.01 33.91 11.58
C PHE A 752 31.24 35.40 11.32
N VAL A 753 30.20 36.24 11.55
CA VAL A 753 30.26 37.70 11.38
C VAL A 753 31.14 38.36 12.44
N HIS A 754 30.90 38.08 13.71
CA HIS A 754 31.49 38.86 14.82
C HIS A 754 32.77 38.24 15.40
N ARG A 755 32.94 36.92 15.28
CA ARG A 755 34.00 36.13 15.95
C ARG A 755 34.49 34.98 15.05
N ARG A 756 35.04 35.33 13.88
CA ARG A 756 35.42 34.37 12.84
C ARG A 756 36.40 33.28 13.30
N ALA A 757 37.40 33.63 14.11
CA ALA A 757 38.37 32.66 14.64
C ALA A 757 37.71 31.60 15.53
N HIS A 758 36.82 32.04 16.43
CA HIS A 758 36.07 31.14 17.31
C HIS A 758 35.07 30.27 16.53
N TRP A 759 34.41 30.83 15.51
CA TRP A 759 33.57 30.05 14.61
C TRP A 759 34.37 28.93 13.92
N GLN A 760 35.58 29.25 13.44
CA GLN A 760 36.45 28.26 12.78
C GLN A 760 36.89 27.14 13.73
N GLU A 761 37.16 27.46 14.99
CA GLU A 761 37.46 26.49 16.04
C GLU A 761 36.30 25.51 16.26
N ILE A 762 35.07 26.04 16.44
CA ILE A 762 33.85 25.24 16.59
C ILE A 762 33.67 24.31 15.39
N GLN A 763 33.74 24.86 14.17
CA GLN A 763 33.53 24.08 12.95
C GLN A 763 34.59 23.00 12.75
N THR A 764 35.85 23.29 13.10
CA THR A 764 36.93 22.29 13.05
C THR A 764 36.71 21.19 14.08
N GLY A 765 36.27 21.54 15.29
CA GLY A 765 35.89 20.57 16.33
C GLY A 765 34.75 19.66 15.87
N GLU A 766 33.70 20.23 15.27
CA GLU A 766 32.59 19.46 14.70
C GLU A 766 33.04 18.53 13.57
N SER A 767 33.88 19.00 12.64
CA SER A 767 34.41 18.13 11.58
C SER A 767 35.24 16.96 12.13
N LYS A 768 36.03 17.18 13.19
CA LYS A 768 36.77 16.09 13.86
C LYS A 768 35.82 15.09 14.51
N LYS A 769 34.80 15.59 15.23
CA LYS A 769 33.75 14.75 15.84
C LYS A 769 33.07 13.88 14.78
N TRP A 770 32.64 14.48 13.67
CA TRP A 770 31.98 13.76 12.58
C TRP A 770 32.87 12.68 11.95
N LYS A 771 34.16 12.94 11.75
CA LYS A 771 35.11 11.92 11.27
C LYS A 771 35.22 10.75 12.24
N LEU A 772 35.40 11.03 13.54
CA LEU A 772 35.47 9.99 14.57
C LEU A 772 34.21 9.10 14.61
N PHE A 773 33.02 9.69 14.42
CA PHE A 773 31.78 8.90 14.35
C PHE A 773 31.62 8.14 13.05
N SER A 774 32.13 8.66 11.92
CA SER A 774 32.11 7.94 10.64
C SER A 774 32.98 6.69 10.70
N ASP A 775 34.18 6.80 11.30
CA ASP A 775 35.12 5.68 11.46
C ASP A 775 34.59 4.58 12.40
N LEU A 776 33.59 4.88 13.24
CA LEU A 776 32.91 3.92 14.12
C LEU A 776 31.71 3.21 13.45
N LEU A 777 31.22 3.74 12.33
CA LEU A 777 30.03 3.26 11.61
C LEU A 777 30.38 2.48 10.33
N GLU A 778 31.61 2.60 9.84
CA GLU A 778 32.22 1.70 8.85
C GLU A 778 32.80 0.45 9.55
#